data_AF-A0AAJ0BG34-F1
#
_entry.id   AF-A0AAJ0BG34-F1
#
_cell.length_a   1.000
_cell.length_b   1.000
_cell.length_c   1.000
_cell.angle_alpha   90.00
_cell.angle_beta   90.00
_cell.angle_gamma   90.00
#
_symmetry.space_group_name_H-M   'P 1'
#
loop_
_entity.id
_entity.type
_entity.pdbx_description
1 polymer ?
#
loop_
_entity_poly.entity_id
_entity_poly.type
_entity_poly.pdbx_seq_one_letter_code
_entity_poly.pdbx_strand_id
1 'polypeptide(L)'
;MGSTDLSNTSGEDLSDRMQHLKPFGSENTGIDIDQLEPYRYRPLTDPERDIRLLKLCPGELGEPIRISIFHTTLEDEPKPKRPPTRMTLGEMTDKLPPGWRVLETIEGRYIFSHRDFGRTWECPVKDIDPSKYTVSDDDIPCFELQYEALSYTWGTSGGGGNIIVQEGTVDNPSFRKLRLQANLMAALPCLRQSDSSRTFWIDSICINQADDLEKGHQVHRMSVIYRGAYRVVAWVGPEDPGRGRVLDLLSFIGYQTEYTVNTFGQWGSTSTPDAVPNPLQISFPPSDDDIENIDCFFDDTVWFVRLWVVQEIRLANRRSILQLGRKTMPFSILVRAVRYLDKDVRASSVLRFGALPHTRAFCLPLYSLPFLRVISALRDKKCSDLRDKVYGALGMAPPGFAARLLPDYSLSVGEVYRDFVLSYMEHTGRLEHMEYTFPAENTIMPPVPSWVTDFSSEHHRSSCSYQQHSSGLSRCHARPDGPAALQVVGKECATVSAVAGRLRSGTGYRSRTMMRLWYAMNSSTSVPHPTGVPLDDVFAITLMIGALQERRRHSKRAFLTLEEWRELMHQMFACELDQDLLSISEDELSMMSILRSFEACSGWAYFQTREGYVGLAPPDTKEGDTLCVLLGCASPVMLRQSEPGGHFQVVGTCYVYGLEDAIGLLGPLPEPWEGNLEERVGGRRRLVFHNKRTDEYSYEDPRLGDLGDWEWIDRQPEIDDPAVFEYFRNKKTGETMNSDPRMLPEVLKARGVQLTTFVLE
;
A
#
# COMPACT_ATOMS: atom_id res chain seq x y z
N MET A 1 -11.63 14.90 53.98
CA MET A 1 -10.74 15.88 54.62
C MET A 1 -9.33 15.62 54.13
N GLY A 2 -8.64 16.65 53.63
CA GLY A 2 -7.24 16.59 53.23
C GLY A 2 -7.01 16.49 51.72
N SER A 3 -7.05 17.64 51.04
CA SER A 3 -6.51 17.83 49.69
C SER A 3 -4.98 17.76 49.69
N THR A 4 -4.38 17.34 48.58
CA THR A 4 -3.06 17.84 48.16
C THR A 4 -2.92 17.68 46.64
N ASP A 5 -2.88 18.81 45.96
CA ASP A 5 -2.35 18.99 44.61
C ASP A 5 -0.89 18.54 44.53
N LEU A 6 -0.50 17.91 43.42
CA LEU A 6 0.85 18.02 42.86
C LEU A 6 0.76 17.96 41.33
N SER A 7 0.80 19.16 40.73
CA SER A 7 1.17 19.43 39.35
C SER A 7 2.69 19.31 39.14
N ASN A 8 3.09 18.95 37.91
CA ASN A 8 4.41 19.09 37.28
C ASN A 8 5.60 18.25 37.80
N THR A 9 5.99 17.27 36.99
CA THR A 9 7.38 16.98 36.56
C THR A 9 7.29 16.23 35.23
N SER A 10 7.49 16.88 34.06
CA SER A 10 8.76 17.16 33.37
C SER A 10 9.56 15.89 33.02
N GLY A 11 9.87 15.76 31.73
CA GLY A 11 10.43 14.56 31.12
C GLY A 11 11.74 14.08 31.74
N GLU A 12 11.79 12.78 32.00
CA GLU A 12 13.02 12.04 32.25
C GLU A 12 13.47 11.37 30.95
N ASP A 13 14.18 12.20 30.20
CA ASP A 13 15.54 11.97 29.75
C ASP A 13 15.96 10.58 29.22
N LEU A 14 15.89 10.46 27.89
CA LEU A 14 16.63 9.48 27.09
C LEU A 14 18.18 9.62 27.22
N SER A 15 18.71 10.61 27.95
CA SER A 15 20.16 10.76 28.17
C SER A 15 20.75 9.74 29.15
N ASP A 16 19.97 9.21 30.10
CA ASP A 16 20.54 8.41 31.20
C ASP A 16 20.85 6.95 30.82
N ARG A 17 20.21 6.42 29.76
CA ARG A 17 20.57 5.08 29.22
C ARG A 17 21.79 5.11 28.29
N MET A 18 22.36 6.29 28.00
CA MET A 18 23.61 6.44 27.24
C MET A 18 24.86 6.63 28.12
N GLN A 19 24.73 6.71 29.45
CA GLN A 19 25.85 7.05 30.36
C GLN A 19 26.73 5.87 30.83
N HIS A 20 26.58 4.67 30.26
CA HIS A 20 27.48 3.54 30.57
C HIS A 20 28.44 3.13 29.43
N LEU A 21 28.65 4.02 28.47
CA LEU A 21 29.83 3.97 27.59
C LEU A 21 30.81 5.06 28.03
N LYS A 22 31.73 4.71 28.94
CA LYS A 22 32.91 5.54 29.21
C LYS A 22 33.65 5.81 27.88
N PRO A 23 34.19 7.01 27.64
CA PRO A 23 35.09 7.24 26.52
C PRO A 23 36.35 6.42 26.78
N PHE A 24 36.46 5.25 26.15
CA PHE A 24 37.65 4.43 26.24
C PHE A 24 38.78 5.11 25.48
N GLY A 25 39.91 5.21 26.20
CA GLY A 25 41.10 5.92 25.78
C GLY A 25 41.64 5.45 24.44
N SER A 26 42.21 6.43 23.76
CA SER A 26 43.01 6.37 22.56
C SER A 26 44.25 5.46 22.70
N GLU A 27 44.10 4.15 22.60
CA GLU A 27 45.24 3.25 22.39
C GLU A 27 44.88 2.16 21.38
N ASN A 28 44.99 2.49 20.08
CA ASN A 28 45.63 1.61 19.08
C ASN A 28 45.68 2.14 17.62
N THR A 29 45.60 3.45 17.36
CA THR A 29 45.84 3.96 15.99
C THR A 29 46.73 5.19 15.86
N GLY A 30 47.17 5.83 16.96
CA GLY A 30 48.04 7.02 16.93
C GLY A 30 47.45 8.25 16.22
N ILE A 31 46.23 8.16 15.68
CA ILE A 31 45.55 9.24 14.96
C ILE A 31 44.46 9.81 15.88
N ASP A 32 44.63 11.05 16.30
CA ASP A 32 43.57 11.83 16.96
C ASP A 32 42.58 12.32 15.88
N ILE A 33 41.41 11.67 15.83
CA ILE A 33 40.38 11.92 14.80
C ILE A 33 39.88 13.37 14.88
N ASP A 34 39.82 13.95 16.08
CA ASP A 34 39.26 15.29 16.27
C ASP A 34 40.21 16.38 15.75
N GLN A 35 41.50 16.08 15.62
CA GLN A 35 42.50 16.97 15.01
C GLN A 35 42.58 16.87 13.48
N LEU A 36 41.92 15.90 12.85
CA LEU A 36 41.90 15.79 11.39
C LEU A 36 41.09 16.93 10.75
N GLU A 37 41.49 17.33 9.54
CA GLU A 37 40.72 18.26 8.71
C GLU A 37 39.40 17.62 8.23
N PRO A 38 38.29 18.39 8.12
CA PRO A 38 37.03 17.89 7.58
C PRO A 38 37.18 17.39 6.13
N TYR A 39 36.52 16.28 5.81
CA TYR A 39 36.42 15.78 4.45
C TYR A 39 35.66 16.78 3.55
N ARG A 40 36.14 16.96 2.32
CA ARG A 40 35.49 17.81 1.30
C ARG A 40 35.15 16.97 0.09
N TYR A 41 33.89 17.01 -0.32
CA TYR A 41 33.41 16.30 -1.50
C TYR A 41 34.06 16.83 -2.78
N ARG A 42 34.44 15.92 -3.68
CA ARG A 42 34.85 16.26 -5.04
C ARG A 42 33.61 16.20 -5.94
N PRO A 43 33.33 17.19 -6.79
CA PRO A 43 32.18 17.16 -7.70
C PRO A 43 32.16 15.89 -8.55
N LEU A 44 30.96 15.37 -8.82
CA LEU A 44 30.79 14.28 -9.78
C LEU A 44 31.14 14.78 -11.19
N THR A 45 31.75 13.94 -12.02
CA THR A 45 32.16 14.32 -13.38
C THR A 45 30.94 14.43 -14.28
N ASP A 46 30.07 13.44 -14.20
CA ASP A 46 28.77 13.39 -14.86
C ASP A 46 27.68 13.16 -13.81
N PRO A 47 27.02 14.20 -13.26
CA PRO A 47 26.00 14.05 -12.22
C PRO A 47 24.81 13.17 -12.62
N GLU A 48 24.54 13.02 -13.92
CA GLU A 48 23.44 12.20 -14.45
C GLU A 48 23.78 10.71 -14.42
N ARG A 49 25.06 10.32 -14.43
CA ARG A 49 25.48 8.91 -14.53
C ARG A 49 26.38 8.45 -13.39
N ASP A 50 27.18 9.35 -12.84
CA ASP A 50 28.11 9.03 -11.76
C ASP A 50 27.43 9.00 -10.40
N ILE A 51 27.94 8.12 -9.53
CA ILE A 51 27.60 8.03 -8.12
C ILE A 51 28.89 7.93 -7.29
N ARG A 52 28.82 8.23 -5.99
CA ARG A 52 29.89 7.88 -5.06
C ARG A 52 29.57 6.57 -4.36
N LEU A 53 30.58 5.74 -4.17
CA LEU A 53 30.53 4.58 -3.29
C LEU A 53 31.57 4.75 -2.18
N LEU A 54 31.31 4.12 -1.05
CA LEU A 54 32.27 4.03 0.04
C LEU A 54 32.72 2.59 0.24
N LYS A 55 34.00 2.39 0.51
CA LYS A 55 34.56 1.12 0.95
C LYS A 55 34.81 1.20 2.44
N LEU A 56 34.03 0.44 3.21
CA LEU A 56 34.17 0.26 4.65
C LEU A 56 35.34 -0.69 4.93
N CYS A 57 36.39 -0.18 5.57
CA CYS A 57 37.59 -0.95 5.86
C CYS A 57 37.34 -1.97 6.98
N PRO A 58 38.05 -3.12 6.96
CA PRO A 58 37.96 -4.10 8.03
C PRO A 58 38.47 -3.56 9.36
N GLY A 59 38.03 -4.16 10.47
CA GLY A 59 38.50 -3.81 11.82
C GLY A 59 37.64 -4.41 12.94
N GLU A 60 38.20 -4.43 14.15
CA GLU A 60 37.61 -5.06 15.33
C GLU A 60 36.66 -4.13 16.09
N LEU A 61 35.79 -4.67 16.96
CA LEU A 61 34.88 -3.84 17.75
C LEU A 61 35.66 -2.86 18.65
N GLY A 62 35.30 -1.57 18.60
CA GLY A 62 35.97 -0.51 19.36
C GLY A 62 37.07 0.23 18.60
N GLU A 63 37.58 -0.32 17.48
CA GLU A 63 38.49 0.42 16.61
C GLU A 63 37.75 1.52 15.83
N PRO A 64 38.39 2.68 15.58
CA PRO A 64 37.82 3.73 14.75
C PRO A 64 37.30 3.21 13.40
N ILE A 65 36.12 3.69 12.99
CA ILE A 65 35.60 3.39 11.66
C ILE A 65 36.43 4.13 10.61
N ARG A 66 36.92 3.38 9.62
CA ARG A 66 37.68 3.89 8.48
C ARG A 66 36.94 3.57 7.17
N ILE A 67 36.81 4.56 6.31
CA ILE A 67 36.21 4.41 4.97
C ILE A 67 37.10 5.04 3.90
N SER A 68 36.92 4.64 2.64
CA SER A 68 37.41 5.38 1.48
C SER A 68 36.25 5.65 0.52
N ILE A 69 36.17 6.86 -0.04
CA ILE A 69 35.09 7.28 -0.95
C ILE A 69 35.66 7.40 -2.36
N PHE A 70 34.96 6.85 -3.36
CA PHE A 70 35.37 6.88 -4.75
C PHE A 70 34.18 7.07 -5.70
N HIS A 71 34.43 7.61 -6.89
CA HIS A 71 33.41 7.83 -7.92
C HIS A 71 33.35 6.62 -8.86
N THR A 72 32.16 6.31 -9.34
CA THR A 72 31.93 5.30 -10.37
C THR A 72 30.71 5.68 -11.19
N THR A 73 30.63 5.18 -12.42
CA THR A 73 29.45 5.36 -13.28
C THR A 73 28.44 4.24 -13.03
N LEU A 74 27.17 4.59 -12.93
CA LEU A 74 26.03 3.68 -12.87
C LEU A 74 25.08 4.01 -14.03
N GLU A 75 24.80 3.05 -14.90
CA GLU A 75 23.82 3.24 -15.98
C GLU A 75 22.39 3.19 -15.43
N ASP A 76 21.45 3.88 -16.08
CA ASP A 76 20.03 3.89 -15.70
C ASP A 76 19.37 2.50 -15.81
N GLU A 77 19.86 1.69 -16.74
CA GLU A 77 19.50 0.28 -16.87
C GLU A 77 20.73 -0.59 -16.63
N PRO A 78 21.05 -0.92 -15.36
CA PRO A 78 22.15 -1.82 -15.08
C PRO A 78 21.82 -3.19 -15.67
N LYS A 79 22.68 -3.71 -16.54
CA LYS A 79 22.49 -5.02 -17.17
C LYS A 79 23.11 -6.10 -16.28
N PRO A 80 22.38 -7.19 -15.99
CA PRO A 80 22.96 -8.30 -15.24
C PRO A 80 24.10 -8.92 -16.05
N LYS A 81 25.18 -9.34 -15.37
CA LYS A 81 26.37 -9.98 -15.99
C LYS A 81 26.02 -11.23 -16.78
N ARG A 82 24.95 -11.91 -16.39
CA ARG A 82 24.51 -13.19 -16.94
C ARG A 82 22.99 -13.17 -17.05
N PRO A 83 22.42 -13.78 -18.10
CA PRO A 83 20.98 -14.00 -18.14
C PRO A 83 20.57 -15.01 -17.05
N PRO A 84 19.32 -14.93 -16.54
CA PRO A 84 18.81 -15.94 -15.63
C PRO A 84 18.86 -17.33 -16.30
N THR A 85 19.20 -18.35 -15.52
CA THR A 85 19.31 -19.72 -16.04
C THR A 85 17.95 -20.41 -16.04
N ARG A 86 17.06 -19.96 -15.14
CA ARG A 86 15.68 -20.40 -14.96
C ARG A 86 14.75 -19.95 -16.11
N MET A 87 13.78 -20.80 -16.46
CA MET A 87 12.67 -20.41 -17.33
C MET A 87 11.79 -19.37 -16.64
N THR A 88 11.18 -18.50 -17.44
CA THR A 88 10.15 -17.59 -16.97
C THR A 88 8.87 -18.35 -16.59
N LEU A 89 8.02 -17.71 -15.80
CA LEU A 89 6.76 -18.32 -15.35
C LEU A 89 5.84 -18.65 -16.53
N GLY A 90 5.86 -17.82 -17.59
CA GLY A 90 5.13 -18.05 -18.84
C GLY A 90 5.66 -19.26 -19.61
N GLU A 91 6.98 -19.31 -19.86
CA GLU A 91 7.61 -20.46 -20.54
C GLU A 91 7.38 -21.78 -19.79
N MET A 92 7.40 -21.74 -18.45
CA MET A 92 7.10 -22.90 -17.63
C MET A 92 5.61 -23.29 -17.75
N THR A 93 4.71 -22.32 -17.69
CA THR A 93 3.26 -22.55 -17.84
C THR A 93 2.94 -23.23 -19.17
N ASP A 94 3.54 -22.79 -20.27
CA ASP A 94 3.31 -23.34 -21.61
C ASP A 94 3.78 -24.80 -21.75
N LYS A 95 4.75 -25.23 -20.94
CA LYS A 95 5.29 -26.59 -20.95
C LYS A 95 4.52 -27.55 -20.04
N LEU A 96 3.66 -27.05 -19.16
CA LEU A 96 2.96 -27.90 -18.20
C LEU A 96 1.83 -28.70 -18.85
N PRO A 97 1.60 -29.96 -18.44
CA PRO A 97 0.45 -30.73 -18.90
C PRO A 97 -0.88 -30.07 -18.47
N PRO A 98 -2.00 -30.34 -19.18
CA PRO A 98 -3.31 -29.84 -18.80
C PRO A 98 -3.65 -30.15 -17.34
N GLY A 99 -4.24 -29.17 -16.63
CA GLY A 99 -4.61 -29.30 -15.22
C GLY A 99 -3.51 -28.91 -14.23
N TRP A 100 -2.24 -28.86 -14.66
CA TRP A 100 -1.15 -28.34 -13.86
C TRP A 100 -1.04 -26.82 -13.96
N ARG A 101 -0.59 -26.20 -12.87
CA ARG A 101 -0.27 -24.78 -12.78
C ARG A 101 1.06 -24.61 -12.06
N VAL A 102 1.84 -23.61 -12.44
CA VAL A 102 3.03 -23.17 -11.70
C VAL A 102 2.73 -21.86 -10.98
N LEU A 103 3.20 -21.74 -9.75
CA LEU A 103 3.16 -20.52 -8.95
C LEU A 103 4.58 -20.19 -8.52
N GLU A 104 4.87 -18.90 -8.29
CA GLU A 104 6.17 -18.45 -7.82
C GLU A 104 6.08 -18.06 -6.33
N THR A 105 7.04 -18.48 -5.50
CA THR A 105 7.11 -18.02 -4.11
C THR A 105 7.68 -16.61 -4.02
N ILE A 106 7.65 -16.01 -2.84
CA ILE A 106 8.18 -14.66 -2.59
C ILE A 106 9.68 -14.60 -2.93
N GLU A 107 10.39 -15.65 -2.56
CA GLU A 107 11.82 -15.90 -2.83
C GLU A 107 12.07 -16.35 -4.26
N GLY A 108 11.03 -16.55 -5.05
CA GLY A 108 11.12 -16.91 -6.45
C GLY A 108 11.08 -18.39 -6.76
N ARG A 109 10.84 -19.28 -5.79
CA ARG A 109 10.82 -20.72 -6.10
C ARG A 109 9.57 -21.09 -6.89
N TYR A 110 9.66 -22.06 -7.79
CA TYR A 110 8.46 -22.58 -8.47
C TYR A 110 7.85 -23.74 -7.69
N ILE A 111 6.54 -23.64 -7.49
CA ILE A 111 5.70 -24.69 -6.94
C ILE A 111 4.64 -25.06 -7.97
N PHE A 112 4.53 -26.37 -8.21
CA PHE A 112 3.58 -26.93 -9.15
C PHE A 112 2.33 -27.39 -8.42
N SER A 113 1.16 -27.12 -8.98
CA SER A 113 -0.14 -27.43 -8.39
C SER A 113 -1.04 -28.11 -9.41
N HIS A 114 -1.62 -29.23 -9.01
CA HIS A 114 -2.67 -29.93 -9.73
C HIS A 114 -3.93 -30.04 -8.85
N ARG A 115 -5.12 -30.12 -9.45
CA ARG A 115 -6.37 -30.24 -8.69
C ARG A 115 -6.42 -31.57 -7.90
N ASP A 116 -6.01 -32.66 -8.54
CA ASP A 116 -6.16 -34.02 -7.98
C ASP A 116 -4.91 -34.52 -7.25
N PHE A 117 -3.72 -34.03 -7.60
CA PHE A 117 -2.44 -34.51 -7.03
C PHE A 117 -1.87 -33.56 -5.97
N GLY A 118 -2.57 -32.48 -5.65
CA GLY A 118 -2.09 -31.47 -4.72
C GLY A 118 -0.93 -30.66 -5.30
N ARG A 119 0.08 -30.38 -4.49
CA ARG A 119 1.22 -29.55 -4.86
C ARG A 119 2.53 -30.32 -4.75
N THR A 120 3.54 -29.90 -5.51
CA THR A 120 4.91 -30.45 -5.46
C THR A 120 5.94 -29.38 -5.86
N TRP A 121 7.17 -29.50 -5.34
CA TRP A 121 8.32 -28.71 -5.81
C TRP A 121 8.96 -29.29 -7.07
N GLU A 122 8.67 -30.56 -7.38
CA GLU A 122 9.19 -31.24 -8.55
C GLU A 122 8.35 -30.89 -9.78
N CYS A 123 9.01 -30.56 -10.88
CA CYS A 123 8.31 -30.30 -12.14
C CYS A 123 7.64 -31.60 -12.62
N PRO A 124 6.33 -31.58 -12.97
CA PRO A 124 5.66 -32.77 -13.48
C PRO A 124 6.19 -33.22 -14.86
N VAL A 125 6.97 -32.38 -15.54
CA VAL A 125 7.62 -32.69 -16.82
C VAL A 125 9.05 -33.16 -16.54
N LYS A 126 9.28 -34.48 -16.63
CA LYS A 126 10.56 -35.11 -16.27
C LYS A 126 11.77 -34.65 -17.09
N ASP A 127 11.54 -34.15 -18.31
CA ASP A 127 12.60 -33.71 -19.22
C ASP A 127 13.09 -32.28 -18.93
N ILE A 128 12.46 -31.57 -17.99
CA ILE A 128 12.91 -30.24 -17.58
C ILE A 128 13.90 -30.39 -16.43
N ASP A 129 15.14 -29.97 -16.68
CA ASP A 129 16.20 -29.94 -15.66
C ASP A 129 15.79 -29.06 -14.45
N PRO A 130 16.02 -29.50 -13.20
CA PRO A 130 15.73 -28.71 -12.00
C PRO A 130 16.27 -27.29 -12.01
N SER A 131 17.46 -27.04 -12.58
CA SER A 131 18.03 -25.70 -12.73
C SER A 131 17.16 -24.73 -13.53
N LYS A 132 16.18 -25.24 -14.29
CA LYS A 132 15.22 -24.44 -15.05
C LYS A 132 14.02 -23.96 -14.25
N TYR A 133 13.81 -24.46 -13.03
CA TYR A 133 12.68 -24.05 -12.18
C TYR A 133 13.04 -23.84 -10.70
N THR A 134 14.23 -24.24 -10.24
CA THR A 134 14.76 -23.89 -8.92
C THR A 134 15.44 -22.51 -8.97
N VAL A 135 15.53 -21.84 -7.81
CA VAL A 135 16.24 -20.56 -7.70
C VAL A 135 17.69 -20.83 -7.36
N SER A 136 18.60 -20.27 -8.15
CA SER A 136 20.03 -20.24 -7.89
C SER A 136 20.54 -18.81 -7.67
N ASP A 137 21.76 -18.66 -7.15
CA ASP A 137 22.41 -17.35 -7.03
C ASP A 137 22.62 -16.67 -8.40
N ASP A 138 22.71 -17.44 -9.49
CA ASP A 138 22.81 -16.91 -10.85
C ASP A 138 21.48 -16.29 -11.34
N ASP A 139 20.33 -16.63 -10.73
CA ASP A 139 19.02 -16.07 -11.08
C ASP A 139 18.73 -14.72 -10.41
N ILE A 140 19.54 -14.34 -9.41
CA ILE A 140 19.43 -13.04 -8.76
C ILE A 140 20.34 -12.06 -9.51
N PRO A 141 19.81 -10.93 -10.03
CA PRO A 141 20.59 -9.97 -10.81
C PRO A 141 21.93 -9.65 -10.17
N CYS A 142 23.01 -9.94 -10.89
CA CYS A 142 24.38 -9.70 -10.46
C CYS A 142 24.99 -8.70 -11.45
N PHE A 143 25.01 -7.43 -11.08
CA PHE A 143 25.46 -6.33 -11.95
C PHE A 143 26.99 -6.24 -11.99
N GLU A 144 27.54 -5.58 -13.02
CA GLU A 144 28.99 -5.34 -13.13
C GLU A 144 29.57 -4.68 -11.88
N LEU A 145 28.95 -3.58 -11.48
CA LEU A 145 29.25 -2.87 -10.26
C LEU A 145 28.69 -3.61 -9.04
N GLN A 146 29.56 -3.97 -8.09
CA GLN A 146 29.20 -4.72 -6.88
C GLN A 146 29.29 -3.82 -5.65
N TYR A 147 28.14 -3.50 -5.07
CA TYR A 147 28.01 -2.71 -3.86
C TYR A 147 26.72 -3.07 -3.13
N GLU A 148 26.68 -2.83 -1.83
CA GLU A 148 25.47 -2.95 -1.02
C GLU A 148 24.87 -1.56 -0.81
N ALA A 149 23.55 -1.44 -0.67
CA ALA A 149 22.93 -0.18 -0.27
C ALA A 149 22.41 -0.27 1.17
N LEU A 150 22.66 0.75 1.97
CA LEU A 150 22.12 0.82 3.33
C LEU A 150 20.78 1.55 3.32
N SER A 151 19.74 0.90 3.85
CA SER A 151 18.46 1.53 4.16
C SER A 151 18.38 1.72 5.67
N TYR A 152 18.33 2.97 6.12
CA TYR A 152 18.33 3.29 7.56
C TYR A 152 17.61 4.61 7.83
N THR A 153 17.32 4.90 9.10
CA THR A 153 16.74 6.18 9.51
C THR A 153 17.82 7.17 9.89
N TRP A 154 17.71 8.40 9.40
CA TRP A 154 18.64 9.45 9.83
C TRP A 154 18.36 9.73 11.31
N GLY A 155 19.41 9.70 12.14
CA GLY A 155 19.30 10.05 13.56
C GLY A 155 19.03 11.55 13.74
N THR A 156 18.50 11.94 14.90
CA THR A 156 18.41 13.35 15.28
C THR A 156 19.81 13.96 15.40
N SER A 157 19.93 15.27 15.25
CA SER A 157 21.19 16.02 15.18
C SER A 157 22.08 15.95 16.44
N GLY A 158 21.68 15.19 17.47
CA GLY A 158 22.39 14.97 18.72
C GLY A 158 23.09 13.59 18.77
N GLY A 159 24.25 13.51 19.42
CA GLY A 159 24.93 12.23 19.67
C GLY A 159 25.71 11.63 18.50
N GLY A 160 26.00 12.42 17.45
CA GLY A 160 26.86 12.00 16.33
C GLY A 160 28.36 11.88 16.69
N GLY A 161 29.14 11.27 15.80
CA GLY A 161 30.57 11.02 15.99
C GLY A 161 31.39 11.20 14.72
N ASN A 162 32.72 11.26 14.86
CA ASN A 162 33.63 11.39 13.73
C ASN A 162 34.15 10.01 13.29
N ILE A 163 34.20 9.78 11.98
CA ILE A 163 34.89 8.65 11.36
C ILE A 163 36.06 9.14 10.52
N ILE A 164 36.96 8.22 10.16
CA ILE A 164 38.14 8.52 9.34
C ILE A 164 37.84 8.23 7.87
N VAL A 165 38.03 9.23 7.02
CA VAL A 165 38.04 9.08 5.56
C VAL A 165 39.49 9.00 5.11
N GLN A 166 39.86 7.90 4.46
CA GLN A 166 41.16 7.69 3.85
C GLN A 166 41.12 8.12 2.37
N GLU A 167 41.98 9.05 2.01
CA GLU A 167 42.22 9.52 0.65
C GLU A 167 43.68 9.27 0.24
N GLY A 168 43.99 9.25 -1.05
CA GLY A 168 45.36 9.07 -1.56
C GLY A 168 45.68 7.63 -2.00
N THR A 169 46.91 7.38 -2.39
CA THR A 169 47.38 6.05 -2.79
C THR A 169 47.72 5.20 -1.57
N VAL A 170 47.83 3.88 -1.76
CA VAL A 170 48.28 2.95 -0.69
C VAL A 170 49.61 3.40 -0.08
N ASP A 171 50.49 3.97 -0.92
CA ASP A 171 51.84 4.40 -0.52
C ASP A 171 51.88 5.77 0.19
N ASN A 172 50.84 6.59 0.04
CA ASN A 172 50.75 7.91 0.67
C ASN A 172 49.31 8.24 1.07
N PRO A 173 48.79 7.62 2.14
CA PRO A 173 47.44 7.88 2.60
C PRO A 173 47.37 9.23 3.34
N SER A 174 46.34 9.99 3.03
CA SER A 174 45.92 11.16 3.80
C SER A 174 44.61 10.86 4.50
N PHE A 175 44.46 11.36 5.72
CA PHE A 175 43.26 11.13 6.53
C PHE A 175 42.47 12.43 6.72
N ARG A 176 41.16 12.31 6.69
CA ARG A 176 40.18 13.37 6.97
C ARG A 176 39.14 12.86 7.95
N LYS A 177 38.43 13.77 8.63
CA LYS A 177 37.27 13.41 9.44
C LYS A 177 35.96 13.67 8.71
N LEU A 178 35.01 12.76 8.89
CA LEU A 178 33.62 12.95 8.47
C LEU A 178 32.72 12.74 9.68
N ARG A 179 31.87 13.72 9.98
CA ARG A 179 30.91 13.64 11.09
C ARG A 179 29.64 12.94 10.63
N LEU A 180 29.23 11.91 11.35
CA LEU A 180 28.01 11.13 11.09
C LEU A 180 27.03 11.23 12.26
N GLN A 181 25.75 11.00 11.97
CA GLN A 181 24.68 10.97 12.98
C GLN A 181 24.72 9.67 13.80
N ALA A 182 24.12 9.71 15.00
CA ALA A 182 24.18 8.62 15.98
C ALA A 182 23.75 7.25 15.42
N ASN A 183 22.66 7.20 14.64
CA ASN A 183 22.17 5.92 14.11
C ASN A 183 23.17 5.26 13.14
N LEU A 184 23.82 6.05 12.27
CA LEU A 184 24.82 5.52 11.36
C LEU A 184 26.12 5.15 12.08
N MET A 185 26.50 5.90 13.13
CA MET A 185 27.61 5.55 14.01
C MET A 185 27.37 4.21 14.73
N ALA A 186 26.13 3.87 15.06
CA ALA A 186 25.77 2.57 15.63
C ALA A 186 25.74 1.45 14.58
N ALA A 187 25.33 1.75 13.34
CA ALA A 187 25.23 0.77 12.27
C ALA A 187 26.60 0.30 11.74
N LEU A 188 27.53 1.23 11.47
CA LEU A 188 28.80 0.92 10.81
C LEU A 188 29.64 -0.16 11.52
N PRO A 189 29.78 -0.19 12.87
CA PRO A 189 30.47 -1.28 13.57
C PRO A 189 29.82 -2.66 13.39
N CYS A 190 28.48 -2.71 13.25
CA CYS A 190 27.74 -3.94 13.01
C CYS A 190 27.78 -4.39 11.55
N LEU A 191 28.01 -3.45 10.62
CA LEU A 191 28.22 -3.72 9.19
C LEU A 191 29.67 -4.10 8.89
N ARG A 192 30.65 -3.64 9.69
CA ARG A 192 32.07 -3.92 9.50
C ARG A 192 32.39 -5.41 9.70
N GLN A 193 33.14 -5.98 8.77
CA GLN A 193 33.76 -7.30 8.91
C GLN A 193 35.18 -7.15 9.47
N SER A 194 35.71 -8.18 10.14
CA SER A 194 37.04 -8.14 10.75
C SER A 194 38.17 -8.32 9.74
N ASP A 195 37.92 -9.05 8.64
CA ASP A 195 38.95 -9.52 7.71
C ASP A 195 38.81 -8.98 6.28
N SER A 196 37.66 -8.38 5.95
CA SER A 196 37.31 -8.00 4.60
C SER A 196 36.59 -6.65 4.55
N SER A 197 36.81 -5.93 3.45
CA SER A 197 36.15 -4.65 3.20
C SER A 197 34.82 -4.86 2.50
N ARG A 198 33.84 -4.01 2.82
CA ARG A 198 32.54 -3.99 2.14
C ARG A 198 32.35 -2.67 1.40
N THR A 199 31.80 -2.74 0.20
CA THR A 199 31.46 -1.55 -0.60
C THR A 199 30.00 -1.21 -0.40
N PHE A 200 29.71 0.02 0.01
CA PHE A 200 28.37 0.51 0.27
C PHE A 200 28.05 1.77 -0.53
N TRP A 201 26.76 1.92 -0.83
CA TRP A 201 26.13 3.21 -1.05
C TRP A 201 25.31 3.56 0.21
N ILE A 202 25.57 4.74 0.78
CA ILE A 202 24.86 5.27 1.95
C ILE A 202 24.55 6.73 1.63
N ASP A 203 23.27 7.07 1.48
CA ASP A 203 22.78 8.38 1.04
C ASP A 203 23.48 9.59 1.72
N SER A 204 23.62 9.58 3.05
CA SER A 204 24.23 10.68 3.81
C SER A 204 25.74 10.84 3.62
N ILE A 205 26.43 9.82 3.07
CA ILE A 205 27.87 9.85 2.78
C ILE A 205 28.13 9.94 1.27
N CYS A 206 27.32 9.30 0.45
CA CYS A 206 27.55 9.21 -0.99
C CYS A 206 27.05 10.44 -1.74
N ILE A 207 26.03 11.13 -1.21
CA ILE A 207 25.49 12.38 -1.74
C ILE A 207 26.09 13.55 -0.97
N ASN A 208 26.54 14.57 -1.68
CA ASN A 208 26.95 15.83 -1.08
C ASN A 208 25.71 16.59 -0.58
N GLN A 209 25.38 16.41 0.69
CA GLN A 209 24.18 16.98 1.31
C GLN A 209 24.17 18.52 1.37
N ALA A 210 25.29 19.18 1.08
CA ALA A 210 25.41 20.63 1.02
C ALA A 210 25.20 21.22 -0.39
N ASP A 211 24.98 20.38 -1.40
CA ASP A 211 24.74 20.78 -2.78
C ASP A 211 23.33 20.34 -3.20
N ASP A 212 22.38 21.28 -3.21
CA ASP A 212 20.98 21.00 -3.51
C ASP A 212 20.76 20.51 -4.96
N LEU A 213 21.60 20.94 -5.91
CA LEU A 213 21.53 20.46 -7.29
C LEU A 213 21.97 19.00 -7.35
N GLU A 214 23.16 18.68 -6.80
CA GLU A 214 23.64 17.29 -6.74
C GLU A 214 22.62 16.38 -6.03
N LYS A 215 22.09 16.86 -4.89
CA LYS A 215 21.07 16.15 -4.12
C LYS A 215 19.83 15.86 -4.96
N GLY A 216 19.31 16.85 -5.70
CA GLY A 216 18.16 16.67 -6.59
C GLY A 216 18.39 15.57 -7.63
N HIS A 217 19.52 15.62 -8.34
CA HIS A 217 19.89 14.61 -9.34
C HIS A 217 20.04 13.21 -8.71
N GLN A 218 20.72 13.09 -7.57
CA GLN A 218 20.95 11.79 -6.94
C GLN A 218 19.68 11.19 -6.32
N VAL A 219 18.77 12.02 -5.78
CA VAL A 219 17.45 11.59 -5.30
C VAL A 219 16.61 11.01 -6.44
N HIS A 220 16.63 11.66 -7.61
CA HIS A 220 15.95 11.15 -8.81
C HIS A 220 16.45 9.74 -9.20
N ARG A 221 17.74 9.47 -8.97
CA ARG A 221 18.41 8.22 -9.32
C ARG A 221 18.37 7.15 -8.22
N MET A 222 17.81 7.43 -7.04
CA MET A 222 17.73 6.46 -5.94
C MET A 222 17.08 5.15 -6.37
N SER A 223 16.06 5.20 -7.24
CA SER A 223 15.41 3.98 -7.72
C SER A 223 16.37 3.02 -8.43
N VAL A 224 17.21 3.56 -9.32
CA VAL A 224 18.23 2.83 -10.07
C VAL A 224 19.33 2.31 -9.12
N ILE A 225 19.74 3.12 -8.15
CA ILE A 225 20.79 2.75 -7.18
C ILE A 225 20.34 1.56 -6.31
N TYR A 226 19.17 1.63 -5.68
CA TYR A 226 18.69 0.53 -4.84
C TYR A 226 18.40 -0.75 -5.65
N ARG A 227 17.91 -0.60 -6.88
CA ARG A 227 17.70 -1.72 -7.81
C ARG A 227 19.03 -2.37 -8.25
N GLY A 228 20.06 -1.56 -8.47
CA GLY A 228 21.38 -1.96 -8.92
C GLY A 228 22.31 -2.51 -7.82
N ALA A 229 21.90 -2.42 -6.55
CA ALA A 229 22.69 -2.93 -5.44
C ALA A 229 22.72 -4.47 -5.43
N TYR A 230 23.86 -5.05 -5.01
CA TYR A 230 24.02 -6.49 -4.76
C TYR A 230 23.01 -7.00 -3.73
N ARG A 231 22.75 -6.20 -2.69
CA ARG A 231 21.62 -6.34 -1.76
C ARG A 231 21.38 -5.01 -1.04
N VAL A 232 20.19 -4.87 -0.46
CA VAL A 232 19.87 -3.79 0.46
C VAL A 232 19.90 -4.32 1.88
N VAL A 233 20.57 -3.59 2.77
CA VAL A 233 20.59 -3.87 4.21
C VAL A 233 19.63 -2.91 4.90
N ALA A 234 18.51 -3.40 5.38
CA ALA A 234 17.55 -2.64 6.17
C ALA A 234 17.97 -2.64 7.65
N TRP A 235 18.62 -1.57 8.07
CA TRP A 235 19.09 -1.40 9.45
C TRP A 235 17.96 -0.89 10.35
N VAL A 236 17.57 -1.71 11.34
CA VAL A 236 16.49 -1.41 12.28
C VAL A 236 16.95 -0.97 13.68
N GLY A 237 18.26 -0.89 13.90
CA GLY A 237 18.85 -0.38 15.13
C GLY A 237 19.79 -1.36 15.83
N PRO A 238 20.35 -0.97 16.98
CA PRO A 238 21.17 -1.85 17.81
C PRO A 238 20.33 -2.99 18.39
N GLU A 239 21.00 -4.09 18.71
CA GLU A 239 20.36 -5.24 19.35
C GLU A 239 20.20 -5.01 20.86
N ASP A 240 19.00 -5.33 21.36
CA ASP A 240 18.74 -5.58 22.77
C ASP A 240 18.05 -6.95 22.93
N PRO A 241 18.09 -7.57 24.13
CA PRO A 241 17.54 -8.91 24.33
C PRO A 241 16.05 -9.06 23.99
N GLY A 242 15.24 -8.01 24.18
CA GLY A 242 13.81 -8.04 23.89
C GLY A 242 13.57 -8.08 22.38
N ARG A 243 14.11 -7.11 21.65
CA ARG A 243 13.97 -7.03 20.19
C ARG A 243 14.65 -8.21 19.48
N GLY A 244 15.75 -8.70 20.04
CA GLY A 244 16.45 -9.89 19.54
C GLY A 244 15.59 -11.15 19.59
N ARG A 245 14.77 -11.33 20.64
CA ARG A 245 13.82 -12.46 20.73
C ARG A 245 12.67 -12.32 19.74
N VAL A 246 12.14 -11.11 19.56
CA VAL A 246 11.08 -10.85 18.56
C VAL A 246 11.58 -11.16 17.15
N LEU A 247 12.82 -10.79 16.82
CA LEU A 247 13.41 -11.13 15.52
C LEU A 247 13.56 -12.64 15.32
N ASP A 248 13.98 -13.38 16.35
CA ASP A 248 14.08 -14.84 16.30
C ASP A 248 12.70 -15.49 16.12
N LEU A 249 11.67 -14.98 16.80
CA LEU A 249 10.28 -15.43 16.69
C LEU A 249 9.71 -15.17 15.29
N LEU A 250 9.87 -13.95 14.75
CA LEU A 250 9.45 -13.63 13.38
C LEU A 250 10.18 -14.51 12.37
N SER A 251 11.48 -14.76 12.57
CA SER A 251 12.25 -15.69 11.73
C SER A 251 11.65 -17.08 11.78
N PHE A 252 11.38 -17.60 12.99
CA PHE A 252 10.76 -18.92 13.19
C PHE A 252 9.43 -19.03 12.43
N ILE A 253 8.49 -18.11 12.67
CA ILE A 253 7.17 -18.08 12.00
C ILE A 253 7.34 -18.01 10.47
N GLY A 254 8.21 -17.13 10.00
CA GLY A 254 8.45 -16.95 8.58
C GLY A 254 8.94 -18.24 7.92
N TYR A 255 9.88 -18.96 8.53
CA TYR A 255 10.39 -20.24 8.00
C TYR A 255 9.34 -21.37 8.01
N GLN A 256 8.32 -21.32 8.87
CA GLN A 256 7.25 -22.34 8.90
C GLN A 256 6.18 -22.18 7.80
N THR A 257 6.11 -21.01 7.15
CA THR A 257 4.94 -20.63 6.33
C THR A 257 5.33 -20.32 4.91
N GLU A 258 4.62 -20.79 3.88
CA GLU A 258 4.92 -20.38 2.50
C GLU A 258 3.78 -19.57 1.87
N TYR A 259 4.15 -18.55 1.10
CA TYR A 259 3.24 -17.79 0.27
C TYR A 259 3.74 -17.78 -1.16
N THR A 260 2.78 -17.81 -2.08
CA THR A 260 3.05 -17.65 -3.50
C THR A 260 2.58 -16.28 -3.95
N VAL A 261 3.42 -15.64 -4.73
CA VAL A 261 3.00 -14.62 -5.68
C VAL A 261 2.30 -15.38 -6.80
N ASN A 262 0.99 -15.21 -6.93
CA ASN A 262 0.33 -15.75 -8.11
C ASN A 262 0.77 -14.97 -9.36
N THR A 263 0.43 -15.44 -10.55
CA THR A 263 0.70 -14.80 -11.85
C THR A 263 0.23 -13.34 -11.94
N PHE A 264 -0.53 -12.88 -10.94
CA PHE A 264 -1.23 -11.61 -10.89
C PHE A 264 -0.72 -10.68 -9.79
N GLY A 265 0.41 -11.03 -9.16
CA GLY A 265 0.99 -10.29 -8.06
C GLY A 265 0.25 -10.45 -6.74
N GLN A 266 -0.96 -11.03 -6.70
CA GLN A 266 -1.67 -11.22 -5.43
C GLN A 266 -1.01 -12.34 -4.61
N TRP A 267 -0.97 -12.13 -3.30
CA TRP A 267 -0.35 -13.06 -2.36
C TRP A 267 -1.41 -14.03 -1.86
N GLY A 268 -1.47 -15.21 -2.47
CA GLY A 268 -2.25 -16.32 -1.96
C GLY A 268 -1.50 -17.00 -0.82
N SER A 269 -2.20 -17.44 0.23
CA SER A 269 -1.63 -18.56 1.02
C SER A 269 -1.72 -19.79 0.14
N THR A 270 -0.58 -20.43 -0.01
CA THR A 270 -0.46 -21.69 -0.73
C THR A 270 0.22 -22.63 0.26
N SER A 271 -0.55 -23.55 0.85
CA SER A 271 -0.01 -24.75 1.48
C SER A 271 0.96 -25.42 0.50
N THR A 272 2.26 -25.36 0.75
CA THR A 272 3.28 -26.11 0.01
C THR A 272 3.21 -27.60 0.37
N PRO A 273 3.90 -28.49 -0.37
CA PRO A 273 4.03 -29.91 0.01
C PRO A 273 4.71 -30.09 1.37
N ASP A 274 5.64 -29.16 1.69
CA ASP A 274 6.35 -29.11 2.96
C ASP A 274 5.71 -28.11 3.96
N ALA A 275 4.65 -27.41 3.57
CA ALA A 275 3.94 -26.56 4.52
C ALA A 275 3.30 -27.50 5.52
N VAL A 276 3.38 -27.15 6.79
CA VAL A 276 2.52 -27.74 7.80
C VAL A 276 1.08 -27.61 7.26
N PRO A 277 0.37 -28.72 6.99
CA PRO A 277 -0.98 -28.66 6.48
C PRO A 277 -1.81 -28.00 7.57
N ASN A 278 -2.26 -26.78 7.29
CA ASN A 278 -2.95 -25.91 8.24
C ASN A 278 -2.00 -25.26 9.28
N PRO A 279 -1.95 -23.91 9.38
CA PRO A 279 -1.42 -23.18 10.55
C PRO A 279 -1.88 -23.74 11.90
N LEU A 280 -3.02 -24.43 11.93
CA LEU A 280 -3.65 -24.99 13.12
C LEU A 280 -3.07 -26.33 13.61
N GLN A 281 -2.07 -26.92 12.92
CA GLN A 281 -1.39 -28.14 13.39
C GLN A 281 0.00 -27.92 13.99
N ILE A 282 0.50 -26.68 13.99
CA ILE A 282 1.60 -26.33 14.89
C ILE A 282 0.97 -26.12 16.27
N SER A 283 1.49 -26.75 17.33
CA SER A 283 1.23 -26.34 18.71
C SER A 283 1.86 -24.96 18.96
N PHE A 284 1.46 -23.94 18.19
CA PHE A 284 2.06 -22.61 18.20
C PHE A 284 1.23 -21.56 17.45
N PRO A 285 0.25 -20.96 18.10
CA PRO A 285 0.03 -19.52 17.98
C PRO A 285 1.02 -18.78 18.90
N PRO A 286 1.53 -17.58 18.52
CA PRO A 286 2.23 -16.73 19.47
C PRO A 286 1.35 -16.49 20.70
N SER A 287 1.96 -16.43 21.89
CA SER A 287 1.23 -16.04 23.10
C SER A 287 0.76 -14.58 23.00
N ASP A 288 -0.18 -14.17 23.86
CA ASP A 288 -0.63 -12.77 23.88
C ASP A 288 0.54 -11.82 24.17
N ASP A 289 1.47 -12.22 25.04
CA ASP A 289 2.73 -11.51 25.30
C ASP A 289 3.61 -11.43 24.05
N ASP A 290 3.71 -12.51 23.27
CA ASP A 290 4.47 -12.49 22.01
C ASP A 290 3.86 -11.51 20.99
N ILE A 291 2.53 -11.49 20.90
CA ILE A 291 1.79 -10.59 20.00
C ILE A 291 2.04 -9.14 20.41
N GLU A 292 1.94 -8.81 21.70
CA GLU A 292 2.23 -7.46 22.22
C GLU A 292 3.68 -7.05 21.96
N ASN A 293 4.65 -7.95 22.18
CA ASN A 293 6.06 -7.67 21.90
C ASN A 293 6.33 -7.45 20.40
N ILE A 294 5.62 -8.16 19.51
CA ILE A 294 5.69 -7.93 18.06
C ILE A 294 5.11 -6.56 17.70
N ASP A 295 3.98 -6.18 18.29
CA ASP A 295 3.34 -4.87 18.07
C ASP A 295 4.30 -3.73 18.43
N CYS A 296 4.83 -3.76 19.66
CA CYS A 296 5.82 -2.79 20.15
C CYS A 296 7.08 -2.77 19.27
N PHE A 297 7.58 -3.93 18.81
CA PHE A 297 8.74 -3.97 17.93
C PHE A 297 8.53 -3.18 16.64
N PHE A 298 7.35 -3.29 16.00
CA PHE A 298 7.07 -2.57 14.77
C PHE A 298 6.81 -1.08 15.01
N ASP A 299 6.14 -0.72 16.11
CA ASP A 299 5.81 0.67 16.45
C ASP A 299 7.05 1.47 16.90
N ASP A 300 7.89 0.88 17.75
CA ASP A 300 9.11 1.51 18.28
C ASP A 300 10.24 1.61 17.24
N THR A 301 10.14 0.82 16.15
CA THR A 301 11.17 0.80 15.11
C THR A 301 10.87 1.84 14.03
N VAL A 302 11.48 3.03 14.18
CA VAL A 302 11.33 4.18 13.28
C VAL A 302 11.55 3.84 11.79
N TRP A 303 12.34 2.80 11.49
CA TRP A 303 12.55 2.35 10.11
C TRP A 303 11.24 1.94 9.42
N PHE A 304 10.36 1.18 10.09
CA PHE A 304 9.12 0.70 9.46
C PHE A 304 8.15 1.82 9.13
N VAL A 305 8.19 2.94 9.85
CA VAL A 305 7.26 4.05 9.62
C VAL A 305 7.75 5.03 8.56
N ARG A 306 9.01 4.98 8.10
CA ARG A 306 9.56 5.94 7.12
C ARG A 306 9.05 5.66 5.70
N LEU A 307 8.77 6.70 4.91
CA LEU A 307 8.27 6.56 3.55
C LEU A 307 9.30 6.03 2.57
N TRP A 308 10.47 6.68 2.52
CA TRP A 308 11.52 6.36 1.55
C TRP A 308 12.01 4.92 1.64
N VAL A 309 12.04 4.32 2.84
CA VAL A 309 12.52 2.94 3.01
C VAL A 309 11.68 1.91 2.24
N VAL A 310 10.43 2.22 1.93
CA VAL A 310 9.57 1.34 1.12
C VAL A 310 10.13 1.23 -0.28
N GLN A 311 10.43 2.35 -0.94
CA GLN A 311 11.08 2.37 -2.26
C GLN A 311 12.42 1.64 -2.20
N GLU A 312 13.24 1.93 -1.19
CA GLU A 312 14.59 1.37 -1.01
C GLU A 312 14.58 -0.16 -0.94
N ILE A 313 13.70 -0.75 -0.10
CA ILE A 313 13.67 -2.20 0.10
C ILE A 313 12.85 -2.94 -0.96
N ARG A 314 11.83 -2.29 -1.56
CA ARG A 314 10.97 -2.91 -2.57
C ARG A 314 11.59 -2.93 -3.95
N LEU A 315 12.50 -2.01 -4.27
CA LEU A 315 13.32 -2.06 -5.49
C LEU A 315 14.49 -3.03 -5.36
N ALA A 316 14.83 -3.41 -4.13
CA ALA A 316 15.93 -4.30 -3.84
C ALA A 316 15.68 -5.72 -4.38
N ASN A 317 16.77 -6.42 -4.68
CA ASN A 317 16.68 -7.82 -5.06
C ASN A 317 16.51 -8.74 -3.82
N ARG A 318 16.29 -10.04 -4.07
CA ARG A 318 15.94 -11.06 -3.06
C ARG A 318 17.07 -11.38 -2.06
N ARG A 319 18.31 -10.90 -2.23
CA ARG A 319 19.41 -11.02 -1.24
C ARG A 319 19.27 -10.06 -0.07
N SER A 320 18.29 -9.16 -0.11
CA SER A 320 18.14 -8.10 0.89
C SER A 320 17.70 -8.62 2.25
N ILE A 321 18.21 -7.99 3.29
CA ILE A 321 18.10 -8.46 4.67
C ILE A 321 17.60 -7.35 5.60
N LEU A 322 16.91 -7.75 6.65
CA LEU A 322 16.70 -6.96 7.85
C LEU A 322 17.88 -7.20 8.80
N GLN A 323 18.44 -6.14 9.39
CA GLN A 323 19.57 -6.23 10.31
C GLN A 323 19.29 -5.46 11.61
N LEU A 324 19.35 -6.18 12.73
CA LEU A 324 19.24 -5.68 14.11
C LEU A 324 20.55 -6.00 14.83
N GLY A 325 21.38 -4.98 15.10
CA GLY A 325 22.74 -5.21 15.58
C GLY A 325 23.52 -6.16 14.65
N ARG A 326 23.99 -7.29 15.18
CA ARG A 326 24.67 -8.33 14.39
C ARG A 326 23.74 -9.44 13.90
N LYS A 327 22.49 -9.50 14.40
CA LYS A 327 21.49 -10.46 13.91
C LYS A 327 20.92 -9.99 12.58
N THR A 328 20.69 -10.95 11.69
CA THR A 328 20.15 -10.71 10.35
C THR A 328 19.04 -11.70 10.02
N MET A 329 18.04 -11.24 9.27
CA MET A 329 16.97 -12.08 8.73
C MET A 329 16.74 -11.71 7.25
N PRO A 330 16.56 -12.67 6.33
CA PRO A 330 16.18 -12.34 4.96
C PRO A 330 14.85 -11.59 4.94
N PHE A 331 14.75 -10.51 4.14
CA PHE A 331 13.55 -9.67 4.16
C PHE A 331 12.30 -10.42 3.70
N SER A 332 12.44 -11.42 2.82
CA SER A 332 11.32 -12.29 2.40
C SER A 332 10.71 -13.09 3.56
N ILE A 333 11.53 -13.50 4.55
CA ILE A 333 11.09 -14.23 5.73
C ILE A 333 10.27 -13.34 6.66
N LEU A 334 10.66 -12.06 6.81
CA LEU A 334 9.83 -11.06 7.50
C LEU A 334 8.45 -10.97 6.86
N VAL A 335 8.40 -10.86 5.53
CA VAL A 335 7.13 -10.76 4.82
C VAL A 335 6.26 -12.00 5.06
N ARG A 336 6.83 -13.21 5.02
CA ARG A 336 6.11 -14.46 5.35
C ARG A 336 5.52 -14.42 6.76
N ALA A 337 6.31 -14.02 7.74
CA ALA A 337 5.89 -13.92 9.14
C ALA A 337 4.74 -12.92 9.33
N VAL A 338 4.87 -11.70 8.79
CA VAL A 338 3.83 -10.68 8.86
C VAL A 338 2.53 -11.15 8.19
N ARG A 339 2.64 -11.83 7.04
CA ARG A 339 1.47 -12.38 6.34
C ARG A 339 0.79 -13.55 7.07
N TYR A 340 1.50 -14.24 7.95
CA TYR A 340 0.92 -15.25 8.83
C TYR A 340 0.11 -14.58 9.93
N LEU A 341 0.71 -13.59 10.60
CA LEU A 341 0.08 -12.83 11.66
C LEU A 341 -1.18 -12.08 11.20
N ASP A 342 -1.22 -11.60 9.95
CA ASP A 342 -2.41 -10.99 9.35
C ASP A 342 -3.59 -11.98 9.18
N LYS A 343 -3.33 -13.29 9.15
CA LYS A 343 -4.35 -14.33 8.96
C LYS A 343 -4.79 -15.02 10.25
N ASP A 344 -3.93 -15.07 11.25
CA ASP A 344 -4.29 -15.58 12.57
C ASP A 344 -5.31 -14.63 13.21
N VAL A 345 -6.49 -15.12 13.57
CA VAL A 345 -7.61 -14.27 14.04
C VAL A 345 -7.23 -13.48 15.31
N ARG A 346 -6.43 -14.08 16.21
CA ARG A 346 -6.04 -13.46 17.49
C ARG A 346 -4.92 -12.45 17.31
N ALA A 347 -3.85 -12.83 16.61
CA ALA A 347 -2.79 -11.88 16.27
C ALA A 347 -3.35 -10.75 15.40
N SER A 348 -4.26 -11.05 14.48
CA SER A 348 -4.90 -10.07 13.63
C SER A 348 -5.78 -9.11 14.43
N SER A 349 -6.49 -9.51 15.48
CA SER A 349 -7.37 -8.58 16.20
C SER A 349 -6.57 -7.49 16.93
N VAL A 350 -5.37 -7.80 17.44
CA VAL A 350 -4.46 -6.83 18.07
C VAL A 350 -3.70 -6.07 16.99
N LEU A 351 -2.96 -6.78 16.14
CA LEU A 351 -1.98 -6.16 15.25
C LEU A 351 -2.62 -5.43 14.06
N ARG A 352 -3.83 -5.82 13.59
CA ARG A 352 -4.55 -5.14 12.47
C ARG A 352 -4.94 -3.72 12.83
N PHE A 353 -5.25 -3.47 14.10
CA PHE A 353 -5.56 -2.13 14.61
C PHE A 353 -4.37 -1.48 15.34
N GLY A 354 -3.27 -2.20 15.55
CA GLY A 354 -1.98 -1.74 16.05
C GLY A 354 -0.96 -1.52 14.93
N ALA A 355 0.15 -2.26 14.92
CA ALA A 355 1.33 -2.00 14.11
C ALA A 355 1.38 -2.66 12.71
N LEU A 356 0.44 -3.55 12.32
CA LEU A 356 0.40 -4.09 10.95
C LEU A 356 0.27 -3.04 9.84
N PRO A 357 -0.45 -1.91 10.00
CA PRO A 357 -0.43 -0.82 9.02
C PRO A 357 0.99 -0.37 8.67
N HIS A 358 1.92 -0.37 9.65
CA HIS A 358 3.33 -0.05 9.41
C HIS A 358 4.07 -1.12 8.61
N THR A 359 3.59 -2.36 8.55
CA THR A 359 4.25 -3.44 7.78
C THR A 359 3.59 -3.71 6.43
N ARG A 360 2.33 -3.27 6.25
CA ARG A 360 1.48 -3.55 5.08
C ARG A 360 2.14 -3.19 3.75
N ALA A 361 2.73 -1.99 3.62
CA ALA A 361 3.38 -1.54 2.39
C ALA A 361 4.51 -2.47 1.93
N PHE A 362 5.22 -3.11 2.86
CA PHE A 362 6.32 -4.02 2.55
C PHE A 362 5.82 -5.40 2.08
N CYS A 363 4.61 -5.78 2.51
CA CYS A 363 4.01 -7.09 2.26
C CYS A 363 3.05 -7.10 1.06
N LEU A 364 2.83 -5.94 0.43
CA LEU A 364 2.00 -5.78 -0.77
C LEU A 364 2.83 -5.92 -2.06
N PRO A 365 2.22 -6.43 -3.14
CA PRO A 365 2.83 -6.51 -4.45
C PRO A 365 2.75 -5.16 -5.17
N LEU A 366 3.40 -4.12 -4.64
CA LEU A 366 3.17 -2.74 -5.08
C LEU A 366 3.26 -2.54 -6.61
N TYR A 367 4.22 -3.17 -7.30
CA TYR A 367 4.38 -3.07 -8.77
C TYR A 367 3.26 -3.73 -9.59
N SER A 368 2.42 -4.56 -8.98
CA SER A 368 1.27 -5.15 -9.67
C SER A 368 0.00 -4.35 -9.42
N LEU A 369 0.00 -3.42 -8.47
CA LEU A 369 -1.19 -2.65 -8.11
C LEU A 369 -1.32 -1.39 -8.97
N PRO A 370 -2.55 -0.90 -9.21
CA PRO A 370 -2.77 0.45 -9.74
C PRO A 370 -2.01 1.49 -8.90
N PHE A 371 -1.47 2.54 -9.53
CA PHE A 371 -0.53 3.42 -8.84
C PHE A 371 -1.14 4.15 -7.62
N LEU A 372 -2.40 4.57 -7.68
CA LEU A 372 -3.08 5.15 -6.50
C LEU A 372 -3.17 4.19 -5.31
N ARG A 373 -3.21 2.87 -5.54
CA ARG A 373 -3.15 1.88 -4.44
C ARG A 373 -1.77 1.85 -3.81
N VAL A 374 -0.72 2.05 -4.60
CA VAL A 374 0.65 2.18 -4.08
C VAL A 374 0.72 3.41 -3.18
N ILE A 375 0.28 4.58 -3.65
CA ILE A 375 0.25 5.80 -2.83
C ILE A 375 -0.60 5.62 -1.57
N SER A 376 -1.78 5.00 -1.68
CA SER A 376 -2.63 4.67 -0.53
C SER A 376 -1.90 3.81 0.51
N ALA A 377 -1.12 2.81 0.08
CA ALA A 377 -0.35 1.97 0.99
C ALA A 377 0.84 2.70 1.64
N LEU A 378 1.27 3.84 1.07
CA LEU A 378 2.35 4.68 1.61
C LEU A 378 1.84 5.83 2.48
N ARG A 379 0.53 6.07 2.52
CA ARG A 379 -0.09 7.22 3.22
C ARG A 379 0.29 7.28 4.70
N ASP A 380 0.31 6.14 5.39
CA ASP A 380 0.64 6.06 6.81
C ASP A 380 2.16 6.14 7.09
N LYS A 381 2.99 6.25 6.03
CA LYS A 381 4.43 6.38 6.16
C LYS A 381 4.84 7.83 6.38
N LYS A 382 5.63 8.07 7.40
CA LYS A 382 6.15 9.38 7.81
C LYS A 382 7.26 9.85 6.86
N CYS A 383 7.25 11.13 6.54
CA CYS A 383 8.28 11.84 5.79
C CYS A 383 8.44 13.25 6.40
N SER A 384 9.63 13.85 6.26
CA SER A 384 9.90 15.20 6.78
C SER A 384 9.41 16.30 5.83
N ASP A 385 9.45 16.04 4.52
CA ASP A 385 8.89 16.91 3.50
C ASP A 385 7.58 16.29 2.97
N LEU A 386 6.48 17.03 3.00
CA LEU A 386 5.18 16.51 2.59
C LEU A 386 5.11 16.22 1.08
N ARG A 387 5.93 16.87 0.25
CA ARG A 387 6.01 16.58 -1.20
C ARG A 387 6.45 15.15 -1.48
N ASP A 388 7.23 14.56 -0.56
CA ASP A 388 7.70 13.18 -0.67
C ASP A 388 6.56 12.15 -0.57
N LYS A 389 5.36 12.53 -0.09
CA LYS A 389 4.17 11.67 -0.18
C LYS A 389 3.84 11.29 -1.63
N VAL A 390 4.20 12.17 -2.58
CA VAL A 390 4.11 11.92 -4.01
C VAL A 390 5.47 11.47 -4.55
N TYR A 391 6.54 12.24 -4.32
CA TYR A 391 7.84 11.98 -4.95
C TYR A 391 8.49 10.66 -4.52
N GLY A 392 8.37 10.26 -3.25
CA GLY A 392 8.89 8.98 -2.78
C GLY A 392 8.10 7.76 -3.25
N ALA A 393 6.96 7.96 -3.94
CA ALA A 393 6.22 6.89 -4.61
C ALA A 393 6.59 6.76 -6.09
N LEU A 394 7.19 7.78 -6.72
CA LEU A 394 7.44 7.82 -8.16
C LEU A 394 8.39 6.71 -8.63
N GLY A 395 9.33 6.26 -7.80
CA GLY A 395 10.20 5.12 -8.12
C GLY A 395 9.45 3.79 -8.27
N MET A 396 8.17 3.73 -7.86
CA MET A 396 7.27 2.59 -8.02
C MET A 396 6.11 2.89 -8.99
N ALA A 397 6.11 4.05 -9.64
CA ALA A 397 5.07 4.44 -10.59
C ALA A 397 5.19 3.67 -11.91
N PRO A 398 4.07 3.47 -12.64
CA PRO A 398 4.08 3.06 -14.04
C PRO A 398 5.01 3.97 -14.87
N PRO A 399 5.85 3.44 -15.77
CA PRO A 399 6.79 4.28 -16.53
C PRO A 399 6.10 5.40 -17.34
N GLY A 400 4.92 5.13 -17.90
CA GLY A 400 4.14 6.11 -18.66
C GLY A 400 3.60 7.25 -17.81
N PHE A 401 3.33 6.98 -16.52
CA PHE A 401 2.96 8.00 -15.55
C PHE A 401 4.17 8.72 -14.94
N ALA A 402 5.22 7.98 -14.58
CA ALA A 402 6.43 8.50 -13.94
C ALA A 402 7.08 9.62 -14.77
N ALA A 403 7.07 9.50 -16.10
CA ALA A 403 7.61 10.50 -17.01
C ALA A 403 6.85 11.84 -17.01
N ARG A 404 5.63 11.90 -16.45
CA ARG A 404 4.79 13.11 -16.40
C ARG A 404 5.06 14.00 -15.19
N LEU A 405 5.71 13.45 -14.15
CA LEU A 405 5.92 14.17 -12.90
C LEU A 405 7.40 14.13 -12.51
N LEU A 406 8.08 15.27 -12.62
CA LEU A 406 9.45 15.42 -12.15
C LEU A 406 9.45 16.04 -10.75
N PRO A 407 10.28 15.55 -9.80
CA PRO A 407 10.44 16.19 -8.50
C PRO A 407 10.94 17.63 -8.62
N ASP A 408 10.16 18.58 -8.14
CA ASP A 408 10.50 20.00 -8.08
C ASP A 408 10.20 20.55 -6.67
N TYR A 409 11.25 20.64 -5.86
CA TYR A 409 11.16 21.15 -4.49
C TYR A 409 11.07 22.69 -4.43
N SER A 410 10.99 23.39 -5.56
CA SER A 410 10.63 24.81 -5.60
C SER A 410 9.12 25.04 -5.49
N LEU A 411 8.31 24.03 -5.87
CA LEU A 411 6.85 24.09 -5.79
C LEU A 411 6.36 23.95 -4.34
N SER A 412 5.21 24.57 -4.05
CA SER A 412 4.50 24.34 -2.80
C SER A 412 3.91 22.93 -2.77
N VAL A 413 3.68 22.38 -1.57
CA VAL A 413 3.06 21.05 -1.41
C VAL A 413 1.70 20.96 -2.13
N GLY A 414 0.90 22.03 -2.08
CA GLY A 414 -0.42 22.06 -2.72
C GLY A 414 -0.36 22.05 -4.24
N GLU A 415 0.64 22.72 -4.84
CA GLU A 415 0.89 22.65 -6.28
C GLU A 415 1.31 21.24 -6.71
N VAL A 416 2.22 20.60 -5.96
CA VAL A 416 2.65 19.22 -6.25
C VAL A 416 1.46 18.25 -6.22
N TYR A 417 0.58 18.36 -5.21
CA TYR A 417 -0.59 17.48 -5.09
C TYR A 417 -1.61 17.75 -6.19
N ARG A 418 -1.85 19.01 -6.56
CA ARG A 418 -2.75 19.38 -7.66
C ARG A 418 -2.22 18.86 -8.99
N ASP A 419 -0.95 19.10 -9.27
CA ASP A 419 -0.33 18.72 -10.55
C ASP A 419 -0.26 17.19 -10.69
N PHE A 420 -0.05 16.46 -9.58
CA PHE A 420 -0.24 15.02 -9.53
C PHE A 420 -1.65 14.60 -9.94
N VAL A 421 -2.69 15.17 -9.31
CA VAL A 421 -4.09 14.81 -9.56
C VAL A 421 -4.46 15.06 -11.02
N LEU A 422 -4.12 16.24 -11.56
CA LEU A 422 -4.39 16.58 -12.95
C LEU A 422 -3.67 15.65 -13.92
N SER A 423 -2.40 15.36 -13.67
CA SER A 423 -1.61 14.42 -14.49
C SER A 423 -2.21 13.01 -14.43
N TYR A 424 -2.69 12.57 -13.26
CA TYR A 424 -3.30 11.25 -13.08
C TYR A 424 -4.63 11.14 -13.83
N MET A 425 -5.46 12.18 -13.75
CA MET A 425 -6.73 12.26 -14.47
C MET A 425 -6.52 12.24 -15.99
N GLU A 426 -5.53 12.98 -16.49
CA GLU A 426 -5.20 12.99 -17.91
C GLU A 426 -4.67 11.62 -18.38
N HIS A 427 -3.80 10.99 -17.58
CA HIS A 427 -3.19 9.70 -17.91
C HIS A 427 -4.21 8.55 -17.92
N THR A 428 -5.07 8.49 -16.90
CA THR A 428 -6.00 7.35 -16.71
C THR A 428 -7.39 7.59 -17.28
N GLY A 429 -7.80 8.85 -17.40
CA GLY A 429 -9.18 9.22 -17.72
C GLY A 429 -10.17 8.87 -16.60
N ARG A 430 -9.74 8.90 -15.33
CA ARG A 430 -10.56 8.55 -14.15
C ARG A 430 -10.44 9.58 -13.02
N LEU A 431 -11.41 9.53 -12.10
CA LEU A 431 -11.47 10.30 -10.85
C LEU A 431 -11.20 9.38 -9.62
N GLU A 432 -10.37 8.35 -9.78
CA GLU A 432 -10.04 7.39 -8.72
C GLU A 432 -9.32 8.05 -7.52
N HIS A 433 -8.66 9.20 -7.73
CA HIS A 433 -8.00 9.93 -6.65
C HIS A 433 -9.00 10.42 -5.59
N MET A 434 -10.25 10.69 -5.99
CA MET A 434 -11.30 11.17 -5.08
C MET A 434 -11.61 10.21 -3.93
N GLU A 435 -11.30 8.92 -4.08
CA GLU A 435 -11.38 7.92 -3.00
C GLU A 435 -10.54 8.29 -1.77
N TYR A 436 -9.48 9.04 -2.02
CA TYR A 436 -8.49 9.44 -1.04
C TYR A 436 -8.60 10.93 -0.69
N THR A 437 -9.61 11.60 -1.22
CA THR A 437 -9.92 13.00 -0.94
C THR A 437 -10.85 13.07 0.26
N PHE A 438 -10.43 13.82 1.27
CA PHE A 438 -11.17 14.02 2.52
C PHE A 438 -11.30 15.52 2.80
N PRO A 439 -12.35 15.95 3.52
CA PRO A 439 -12.54 17.35 3.87
C PRO A 439 -11.40 17.78 4.80
N ALA A 440 -10.88 18.99 4.57
CA ALA A 440 -9.84 19.59 5.39
C ALA A 440 -10.41 20.11 6.74
N GLU A 441 -11.29 19.37 7.43
CA GLU A 441 -11.93 19.90 8.64
C GLU A 441 -10.97 20.06 9.83
N ASN A 442 -9.67 19.70 9.72
CA ASN A 442 -8.64 20.09 10.71
C ASN A 442 -7.19 20.16 10.16
N THR A 443 -6.94 20.03 8.85
CA THR A 443 -5.56 20.06 8.33
C THR A 443 -5.12 21.50 8.05
N ILE A 444 -4.42 22.07 9.03
CA ILE A 444 -3.54 23.22 8.81
C ILE A 444 -2.42 22.73 7.89
N MET A 445 -2.53 23.05 6.60
CA MET A 445 -1.52 22.83 5.56
C MET A 445 -1.43 21.39 4.98
N PRO A 446 -1.24 21.26 3.65
CA PRO A 446 -1.23 22.34 2.67
C PRO A 446 -2.65 22.79 2.27
N PRO A 447 -2.88 24.10 2.04
CA PRO A 447 -4.14 24.57 1.48
C PRO A 447 -4.26 24.04 0.05
N VAL A 448 -5.12 23.05 -0.14
CA VAL A 448 -5.45 22.48 -1.45
C VAL A 448 -6.95 22.64 -1.70
N PRO A 449 -7.37 22.82 -2.97
CA PRO A 449 -8.78 22.74 -3.34
C PRO A 449 -9.43 21.45 -2.85
N SER A 450 -10.73 21.45 -2.53
CA SER A 450 -11.38 20.27 -1.96
C SER A 450 -11.37 19.04 -2.88
N TRP A 451 -11.25 19.24 -4.20
CA TRP A 451 -11.16 18.15 -5.18
C TRP A 451 -9.74 17.57 -5.32
N VAL A 452 -8.72 18.23 -4.77
CA VAL A 452 -7.35 17.75 -4.75
C VAL A 452 -7.14 16.85 -3.54
N THR A 453 -6.56 15.68 -3.78
CA THR A 453 -6.23 14.74 -2.71
C THR A 453 -5.11 15.29 -1.83
N ASP A 454 -5.38 15.43 -0.53
CA ASP A 454 -4.33 15.61 0.46
C ASP A 454 -3.66 14.26 0.78
N PHE A 455 -2.46 14.06 0.24
CA PHE A 455 -1.65 12.86 0.48
C PHE A 455 -0.94 12.87 1.85
N SER A 456 -0.97 13.98 2.58
CA SER A 456 -0.40 14.07 3.94
C SER A 456 -1.35 13.57 5.02
N SER A 457 -2.67 13.62 4.77
CA SER A 457 -3.69 13.20 5.72
C SER A 457 -3.55 11.72 6.10
N GLU A 458 -3.36 11.48 7.40
CA GLU A 458 -3.31 10.16 8.04
C GLU A 458 -4.72 9.58 8.28
N HIS A 459 -5.79 10.26 7.83
CA HIS A 459 -7.15 9.73 7.95
C HIS A 459 -7.33 8.52 7.04
N HIS A 460 -7.16 7.33 7.61
CA HIS A 460 -7.41 6.08 6.92
C HIS A 460 -8.90 5.71 6.99
N ARG A 461 -9.59 5.79 5.84
CA ARG A 461 -10.85 5.09 5.58
C ARG A 461 -10.57 3.92 4.64
N SER A 462 -11.18 2.76 4.91
CA SER A 462 -11.16 1.65 3.96
C SER A 462 -11.80 2.10 2.63
N SER A 463 -11.08 1.98 1.51
CA SER A 463 -11.60 2.37 0.18
C SER A 463 -12.74 1.44 -0.28
N CYS A 464 -13.81 2.03 -0.83
CA CYS A 464 -15.01 1.35 -1.32
C CYS A 464 -15.02 1.13 -2.84
N SER A 465 -14.08 1.72 -3.57
CA SER A 465 -14.17 1.88 -5.03
C SER A 465 -14.22 0.59 -5.82
N TYR A 466 -13.48 -0.40 -5.35
CA TYR A 466 -13.38 -1.71 -5.97
C TYR A 466 -14.65 -2.57 -5.78
N GLN A 467 -15.70 -2.04 -5.14
CA GLN A 467 -16.95 -2.76 -4.89
C GLN A 467 -18.13 -2.19 -5.68
N GLN A 468 -18.19 -0.87 -5.87
CA GLN A 468 -19.40 -0.21 -6.36
C GLN A 468 -19.47 -0.04 -7.87
N HIS A 469 -18.43 0.42 -8.56
CA HIS A 469 -18.52 0.72 -10.01
C HIS A 469 -19.70 1.67 -10.34
N SER A 470 -19.90 2.72 -9.53
CA SER A 470 -21.09 3.56 -9.60
C SER A 470 -21.27 4.34 -10.90
N SER A 471 -20.18 4.66 -11.62
CA SER A 471 -20.25 5.24 -12.96
C SER A 471 -20.03 4.24 -14.09
N GLY A 472 -20.04 2.93 -13.78
CA GLY A 472 -19.76 1.85 -14.72
C GLY A 472 -18.38 1.98 -15.36
N LEU A 473 -18.33 1.81 -16.68
CA LEU A 473 -17.13 1.99 -17.49
C LEU A 473 -17.02 3.40 -18.11
N SER A 474 -17.63 4.42 -17.52
CA SER A 474 -17.47 5.79 -18.02
C SER A 474 -16.08 6.35 -17.73
N ARG A 475 -15.58 7.22 -18.62
CA ARG A 475 -14.40 8.05 -18.35
C ARG A 475 -14.78 9.34 -17.64
N CYS A 476 -13.80 9.95 -16.97
CA CYS A 476 -14.00 11.27 -16.42
C CYS A 476 -14.21 12.31 -17.53
N HIS A 477 -15.10 13.25 -17.25
CA HIS A 477 -15.31 14.43 -18.06
C HIS A 477 -15.06 15.62 -17.15
N ALA A 478 -13.79 15.96 -17.03
CA ALA A 478 -13.32 16.96 -16.10
C ALA A 478 -12.37 17.93 -16.80
N ARG A 479 -12.44 19.20 -16.43
CA ARG A 479 -11.53 20.25 -16.93
C ARG A 479 -11.18 21.22 -15.81
N PRO A 480 -9.90 21.60 -15.67
CA PRO A 480 -9.51 22.68 -14.78
C PRO A 480 -10.25 23.98 -15.14
N ASP A 481 -10.63 24.73 -14.12
CA ASP A 481 -11.22 26.06 -14.24
C ASP A 481 -10.42 27.02 -13.36
N GLY A 482 -9.26 27.42 -13.88
CA GLY A 482 -8.24 28.10 -13.09
C GLY A 482 -7.50 27.19 -12.10
N PRO A 483 -6.77 27.77 -11.14
CA PRO A 483 -5.90 27.01 -10.23
C PRO A 483 -6.63 26.35 -9.06
N ALA A 484 -7.86 26.81 -8.75
CA ALA A 484 -8.61 26.39 -7.58
C ALA A 484 -9.84 25.54 -7.93
N ALA A 485 -10.42 25.69 -9.12
CA ALA A 485 -11.66 24.99 -9.45
C ALA A 485 -11.46 23.88 -10.48
N LEU A 486 -12.30 22.85 -10.40
CA LEU A 486 -12.39 21.75 -11.36
C LEU A 486 -13.84 21.55 -11.78
N GLN A 487 -14.13 21.66 -13.07
CA GLN A 487 -15.44 21.29 -13.57
C GLN A 487 -15.49 19.79 -13.80
N VAL A 488 -16.56 19.14 -13.34
CA VAL A 488 -16.80 17.71 -13.54
C VAL A 488 -18.25 17.46 -13.97
N VAL A 489 -18.47 16.42 -14.78
CA VAL A 489 -19.82 16.01 -15.19
C VAL A 489 -20.29 14.81 -14.38
N GLY A 490 -21.54 14.84 -13.92
CA GLY A 490 -22.15 13.75 -13.16
C GLY A 490 -23.66 13.89 -13.05
N LYS A 491 -24.27 13.09 -12.18
CA LYS A 491 -25.69 13.13 -11.87
C LYS A 491 -25.89 13.31 -10.36
N GLU A 492 -26.79 14.20 -9.99
CA GLU A 492 -27.30 14.30 -8.63
C GLU A 492 -28.31 13.17 -8.37
N CYS A 493 -28.15 12.48 -7.23
CA CYS A 493 -28.92 11.28 -6.91
C CYS A 493 -29.84 11.46 -5.71
N ALA A 494 -29.37 12.12 -4.65
CA ALA A 494 -30.11 12.23 -3.39
C ALA A 494 -29.57 13.37 -2.50
N THR A 495 -30.33 13.77 -1.49
CA THR A 495 -29.91 14.76 -0.48
C THR A 495 -29.88 14.14 0.91
N VAL A 496 -28.80 14.34 1.66
CA VAL A 496 -28.65 13.84 3.03
C VAL A 496 -29.71 14.45 3.94
N SER A 497 -30.43 13.61 4.67
CA SER A 497 -31.45 13.98 5.64
C SER A 497 -31.00 13.78 7.08
N ALA A 498 -30.09 12.83 7.33
CA ALA A 498 -29.56 12.57 8.65
C ALA A 498 -28.21 11.85 8.58
N VAL A 499 -27.36 12.06 9.60
CA VAL A 499 -26.03 11.45 9.72
C VAL A 499 -25.81 11.00 11.16
N ALA A 500 -25.26 9.80 11.34
CA ALA A 500 -24.80 9.27 12.62
C ALA A 500 -23.29 9.43 12.79
N GLY A 501 -22.80 9.29 14.01
CA GLY A 501 -21.40 9.52 14.35
C GLY A 501 -20.41 8.56 13.66
N ARG A 502 -19.13 8.97 13.64
CA ARG A 502 -18.01 8.18 13.09
C ARG A 502 -17.78 6.89 13.87
N LEU A 503 -17.60 5.77 13.18
CA LEU A 503 -17.09 4.53 13.77
C LEU A 503 -15.57 4.62 13.98
N ARG A 504 -15.10 4.34 15.18
CA ARG A 504 -13.66 4.28 15.49
C ARG A 504 -13.07 2.92 15.12
N SER A 505 -11.76 2.86 14.89
CA SER A 505 -11.04 1.61 14.69
C SER A 505 -11.17 0.67 15.89
N GLY A 506 -11.13 -0.64 15.63
CA GLY A 506 -11.25 -1.69 16.63
C GLY A 506 -12.68 -2.13 16.92
N THR A 507 -12.81 -3.24 17.64
CA THR A 507 -14.06 -3.93 18.00
C THR A 507 -14.53 -3.65 19.42
N GLY A 508 -13.91 -2.70 20.12
CA GLY A 508 -14.21 -2.39 21.52
C GLY A 508 -15.57 -1.72 21.75
N TYR A 509 -15.90 -1.51 23.03
CA TYR A 509 -17.17 -0.95 23.52
C TYR A 509 -17.69 0.25 22.72
N ARG A 510 -16.82 1.24 22.43
CA ARG A 510 -17.20 2.47 21.71
C ARG A 510 -17.63 2.20 20.27
N SER A 511 -16.91 1.33 19.56
CA SER A 511 -17.21 0.98 18.18
C SER A 511 -18.51 0.16 18.11
N ARG A 512 -18.69 -0.80 19.01
CA ARG A 512 -19.92 -1.60 19.10
C ARG A 512 -21.15 -0.75 19.42
N THR A 513 -21.01 0.19 20.37
CA THR A 513 -22.07 1.16 20.69
C THR A 513 -22.45 1.99 19.45
N MET A 514 -21.46 2.47 18.70
CA MET A 514 -21.71 3.26 17.50
C MET A 514 -22.44 2.45 16.41
N MET A 515 -22.03 1.20 16.14
CA MET A 515 -22.76 0.35 15.18
C MET A 515 -24.21 0.09 15.60
N ARG A 516 -24.50 -0.08 16.91
CA ARG A 516 -25.88 -0.19 17.39
C ARG A 516 -26.69 1.08 17.18
N LEU A 517 -26.07 2.26 17.33
CA LEU A 517 -26.72 3.53 17.01
C LEU A 517 -27.02 3.65 15.52
N TRP A 518 -26.11 3.21 14.66
CA TRP A 518 -26.35 3.13 13.21
C TRP A 518 -27.52 2.21 12.88
N TYR A 519 -27.60 1.04 13.53
CA TYR A 519 -28.70 0.11 13.34
C TYR A 519 -30.04 0.71 13.81
N ALA A 520 -30.07 1.37 14.98
CA ALA A 520 -31.28 2.05 15.47
C ALA A 520 -31.73 3.18 14.54
N MET A 521 -30.78 3.94 13.97
CA MET A 521 -31.07 4.93 12.93
C MET A 521 -31.67 4.27 11.69
N ASN A 522 -31.09 3.16 11.21
CA ASN A 522 -31.63 2.38 10.09
C ASN A 522 -33.06 1.86 10.36
N SER A 523 -33.33 1.32 11.54
CA SER A 523 -34.66 0.78 11.88
C SER A 523 -35.72 1.85 12.13
N SER A 524 -35.34 3.10 12.37
CA SER A 524 -36.28 4.20 12.66
C SER A 524 -36.73 4.98 11.43
N THR A 525 -36.13 4.74 10.26
CA THR A 525 -36.58 5.39 9.01
C THR A 525 -37.94 4.85 8.56
N SER A 526 -38.82 5.75 8.17
CA SER A 526 -40.12 5.43 7.56
C SER A 526 -40.08 5.43 6.04
N VAL A 527 -38.98 5.87 5.43
CA VAL A 527 -38.81 5.94 3.98
C VAL A 527 -38.25 4.61 3.48
N PRO A 528 -38.95 3.89 2.58
CA PRO A 528 -38.45 2.64 2.02
C PRO A 528 -37.23 2.87 1.14
N HIS A 529 -36.33 1.88 1.08
CA HIS A 529 -35.17 1.96 0.20
C HIS A 529 -35.60 1.98 -1.28
N PRO A 530 -35.00 2.82 -2.16
CA PRO A 530 -35.39 2.93 -3.57
C PRO A 530 -35.37 1.63 -4.39
N THR A 531 -34.55 0.66 -3.99
CA THR A 531 -34.47 -0.65 -4.66
C THR A 531 -35.60 -1.61 -4.25
N GLY A 532 -36.38 -1.27 -3.21
CA GLY A 532 -37.40 -2.14 -2.62
C GLY A 532 -36.84 -3.24 -1.70
N VAL A 533 -35.52 -3.34 -1.55
CA VAL A 533 -34.88 -4.30 -0.65
C VAL A 533 -35.13 -3.90 0.82
N PRO A 534 -35.42 -4.85 1.72
CA PRO A 534 -35.61 -4.57 3.14
C PRO A 534 -34.40 -3.84 3.74
N LEU A 535 -34.64 -2.83 4.58
CA LEU A 535 -33.59 -2.01 5.19
C LEU A 535 -32.62 -2.82 6.07
N ASP A 536 -33.07 -3.93 6.65
CA ASP A 536 -32.19 -4.84 7.41
C ASP A 536 -31.12 -5.47 6.51
N ASP A 537 -31.53 -5.93 5.32
CA ASP A 537 -30.62 -6.50 4.31
C ASP A 537 -29.68 -5.41 3.76
N VAL A 538 -30.21 -4.21 3.48
CA VAL A 538 -29.39 -3.08 3.02
C VAL A 538 -28.33 -2.72 4.07
N PHE A 539 -28.69 -2.73 5.36
CA PHE A 539 -27.76 -2.46 6.44
C PHE A 539 -26.68 -3.55 6.56
N ALA A 540 -27.07 -4.82 6.50
CA ALA A 540 -26.15 -5.95 6.53
C ALA A 540 -25.14 -5.89 5.36
N ILE A 541 -25.61 -5.59 4.14
CA ILE A 541 -24.77 -5.38 2.95
C ILE A 541 -23.82 -4.18 3.16
N THR A 542 -24.32 -3.10 3.75
CA THR A 542 -23.57 -1.86 4.00
C THR A 542 -22.42 -2.08 4.96
N LEU A 543 -22.62 -2.85 6.04
CA LEU A 543 -21.55 -3.17 7.00
C LEU A 543 -20.38 -3.95 6.37
N MET A 544 -20.63 -4.62 5.24
CA MET A 544 -19.62 -5.37 4.48
C MET A 544 -19.13 -4.62 3.24
N ILE A 545 -19.63 -3.41 2.96
CA ILE A 545 -19.32 -2.66 1.72
C ILE A 545 -19.53 -3.57 0.49
N GLY A 546 -20.61 -4.37 0.52
CA GLY A 546 -20.97 -5.30 -0.55
C GLY A 546 -20.09 -6.56 -0.68
N ALA A 547 -19.13 -6.79 0.23
CA ALA A 547 -18.24 -7.95 0.20
C ALA A 547 -18.91 -9.23 0.76
N LEU A 548 -19.95 -9.70 0.08
CA LEU A 548 -20.68 -10.94 0.39
C LEU A 548 -20.49 -11.99 -0.73
N GLN A 549 -20.80 -13.25 -0.43
CA GLN A 549 -20.61 -14.37 -1.36
C GLN A 549 -21.37 -14.18 -2.68
N GLU A 550 -22.56 -13.58 -2.66
CA GLU A 550 -23.39 -13.30 -3.83
C GLU A 550 -22.75 -12.31 -4.81
N ARG A 551 -21.93 -11.38 -4.29
CA ARG A 551 -21.17 -10.42 -5.10
C ARG A 551 -19.83 -10.99 -5.58
N ARG A 552 -19.39 -12.10 -4.95
CA ARG A 552 -18.07 -12.74 -5.07
C ARG A 552 -18.17 -14.22 -5.43
N ARG A 553 -19.12 -14.61 -6.29
CA ARG A 553 -19.41 -16.02 -6.60
C ARG A 553 -18.21 -16.84 -7.07
N HIS A 554 -17.27 -16.21 -7.78
CA HIS A 554 -16.04 -16.85 -8.28
C HIS A 554 -14.94 -17.03 -7.23
N SER A 555 -15.03 -16.34 -6.10
CA SER A 555 -14.10 -16.52 -5.00
C SER A 555 -14.43 -17.84 -4.27
N LYS A 556 -13.40 -18.62 -3.88
CA LYS A 556 -13.57 -19.72 -2.91
C LYS A 556 -14.36 -19.21 -1.70
N ARG A 557 -15.17 -20.04 -1.04
CA ARG A 557 -16.03 -19.69 0.12
C ARG A 557 -15.24 -18.98 1.23
N ALA A 558 -15.04 -17.68 1.03
CA ALA A 558 -14.19 -16.79 1.82
C ALA A 558 -15.00 -15.62 2.36
N PHE A 559 -16.27 -15.53 1.97
CA PHE A 559 -17.27 -14.59 2.44
C PHE A 559 -18.52 -15.38 2.80
N LEU A 560 -19.26 -14.89 3.79
CA LEU A 560 -20.57 -15.40 4.14
C LEU A 560 -21.59 -14.97 3.07
N THR A 561 -22.67 -15.74 2.93
CA THR A 561 -23.87 -15.27 2.22
C THR A 561 -24.52 -14.12 2.98
N LEU A 562 -25.41 -13.36 2.34
CA LEU A 562 -26.19 -12.33 3.01
C LEU A 562 -26.99 -12.89 4.19
N GLU A 563 -27.57 -14.09 4.01
CA GLU A 563 -28.35 -14.75 5.06
C GLU A 563 -27.49 -15.14 6.27
N GLU A 564 -26.35 -15.80 6.03
CA GLU A 564 -25.40 -16.18 7.08
C GLU A 564 -24.87 -14.94 7.82
N TRP A 565 -24.51 -13.89 7.08
CA TRP A 565 -24.00 -12.65 7.64
C TRP A 565 -25.06 -11.90 8.47
N ARG A 566 -26.30 -11.84 7.99
CA ARG A 566 -27.40 -11.17 8.71
C ARG A 566 -27.67 -11.83 10.05
N GLU A 567 -27.68 -13.16 10.09
CA GLU A 567 -27.83 -13.91 11.35
C GLU A 567 -26.67 -13.62 12.31
N LEU A 568 -25.43 -13.65 11.83
CA LEU A 568 -24.25 -13.33 12.63
C LEU A 568 -24.26 -11.87 13.12
N MET A 569 -24.72 -10.93 12.30
CA MET A 569 -24.88 -9.52 12.65
C MET A 569 -25.88 -9.35 13.80
N HIS A 570 -27.01 -10.06 13.77
CA HIS A 570 -28.01 -10.02 14.86
C HIS A 570 -27.44 -10.62 16.16
N GLN A 571 -26.68 -11.70 16.08
CA GLN A 571 -25.98 -12.26 17.25
C GLN A 571 -24.93 -11.29 17.82
N MET A 572 -24.15 -10.64 16.95
CA MET A 572 -23.21 -9.59 17.33
C MET A 572 -23.91 -8.44 18.07
N PHE A 573 -25.10 -8.02 17.60
CA PHE A 573 -25.86 -6.97 18.26
C PHE A 573 -26.57 -7.42 19.54
N ALA A 574 -26.87 -8.71 19.70
CA ALA A 574 -27.40 -9.27 20.94
C ALA A 574 -26.33 -9.44 22.05
N CYS A 575 -25.08 -9.70 21.69
CA CYS A 575 -23.96 -9.89 22.63
C CYS A 575 -23.72 -8.66 23.52
N GLU A 576 -23.51 -8.83 24.83
CA GLU A 576 -23.25 -7.71 25.76
C GLU A 576 -21.96 -6.96 25.39
N LEU A 577 -21.93 -5.63 25.61
CA LEU A 577 -20.86 -4.76 25.08
C LEU A 577 -19.49 -4.98 25.74
N ASP A 578 -19.46 -5.58 26.93
CA ASP A 578 -18.30 -5.92 27.74
C ASP A 578 -17.79 -7.35 27.52
N GLN A 579 -18.58 -8.21 26.89
CA GLN A 579 -18.15 -9.54 26.47
C GLN A 579 -17.19 -9.47 25.28
N ASP A 580 -16.28 -10.46 25.19
CA ASP A 580 -15.41 -10.62 24.02
C ASP A 580 -16.26 -10.95 22.78
N LEU A 581 -16.24 -10.04 21.79
CA LEU A 581 -17.04 -10.17 20.59
C LEU A 581 -16.64 -11.37 19.73
N LEU A 582 -15.38 -11.80 19.77
CA LEU A 582 -14.93 -12.93 18.96
C LEU A 582 -15.38 -14.27 19.56
N SER A 583 -15.82 -14.29 20.83
CA SER A 583 -16.36 -15.49 21.46
C SER A 583 -17.74 -15.92 20.93
N ILE A 584 -18.41 -15.10 20.10
CA ILE A 584 -19.76 -15.41 19.59
C ILE A 584 -19.78 -16.55 18.55
N SER A 585 -18.63 -16.93 18.00
CA SER A 585 -18.50 -18.03 17.05
C SER A 585 -17.15 -18.72 17.18
N GLU A 586 -17.15 -20.05 17.08
CA GLU A 586 -15.92 -20.85 16.96
C GLU A 586 -15.45 -20.99 15.49
N ASP A 587 -16.28 -20.56 14.53
CA ASP A 587 -15.96 -20.60 13.10
C ASP A 587 -15.10 -19.41 12.67
N GLU A 588 -13.92 -19.69 12.12
CA GLU A 588 -12.95 -18.66 11.69
C GLU A 588 -13.50 -17.73 10.63
N LEU A 589 -14.31 -18.23 9.69
CA LEU A 589 -14.89 -17.39 8.64
C LEU A 589 -15.86 -16.35 9.24
N SER A 590 -16.64 -16.75 10.23
CA SER A 590 -17.53 -15.89 11.00
C SER A 590 -16.75 -14.84 11.79
N MET A 591 -15.74 -15.25 12.57
CA MET A 591 -14.88 -14.33 13.31
C MET A 591 -14.19 -13.31 12.39
N MET A 592 -13.66 -13.77 11.26
CA MET A 592 -13.05 -12.89 10.27
C MET A 592 -14.06 -11.97 9.59
N SER A 593 -15.30 -12.40 9.41
CA SER A 593 -16.37 -11.54 8.85
C SER A 593 -16.73 -10.41 9.81
N ILE A 594 -16.75 -10.67 11.11
CA ILE A 594 -16.90 -9.63 12.15
C ILE A 594 -15.73 -8.65 12.07
N LEU A 595 -14.48 -9.13 12.11
CA LEU A 595 -13.31 -8.24 12.03
C LEU A 595 -13.31 -7.38 10.75
N ARG A 596 -13.67 -7.98 9.61
CA ARG A 596 -13.79 -7.28 8.32
C ARG A 596 -14.88 -6.22 8.33
N SER A 597 -16.02 -6.44 8.97
CA SER A 597 -17.09 -5.43 9.01
C SER A 597 -16.66 -4.18 9.78
N PHE A 598 -15.96 -4.36 10.92
CA PHE A 598 -15.39 -3.25 11.68
C PHE A 598 -14.25 -2.56 10.92
N GLU A 599 -13.36 -3.31 10.25
CA GLU A 599 -12.30 -2.73 9.41
C GLU A 599 -12.90 -1.93 8.23
N ALA A 600 -13.90 -2.48 7.56
CA ALA A 600 -14.58 -1.84 6.44
C ALA A 600 -15.26 -0.54 6.86
N CYS A 601 -15.98 -0.56 7.98
CA CYS A 601 -16.71 0.60 8.50
C CYS A 601 -15.84 1.60 9.27
N SER A 602 -14.59 1.26 9.61
CA SER A 602 -13.73 2.13 10.40
C SER A 602 -13.46 3.46 9.71
N GLY A 603 -13.62 4.56 10.45
CA GLY A 603 -13.44 5.92 9.96
C GLY A 603 -14.63 6.49 9.19
N TRP A 604 -15.66 5.68 8.92
CA TRP A 604 -16.88 6.09 8.23
C TRP A 604 -17.95 6.61 9.20
N ALA A 605 -18.87 7.43 8.69
CA ALA A 605 -20.15 7.73 9.31
C ALA A 605 -21.29 7.04 8.54
N TYR A 606 -22.39 6.74 9.21
CA TYR A 606 -23.59 6.20 8.57
C TYR A 606 -24.57 7.34 8.27
N PHE A 607 -25.25 7.30 7.13
CA PHE A 607 -26.16 8.37 6.72
C PHE A 607 -27.43 7.86 6.07
N GLN A 608 -28.43 8.73 6.03
CA GLN A 608 -29.71 8.56 5.35
C GLN A 608 -29.99 9.76 4.45
N THR A 609 -30.79 9.55 3.42
CA THR A 609 -31.22 10.57 2.46
C THR A 609 -32.73 10.75 2.47
N ARG A 610 -33.21 11.88 1.92
CA ARG A 610 -34.65 12.16 1.77
C ARG A 610 -35.34 11.17 0.84
N GLU A 611 -34.57 10.64 -0.11
CA GLU A 611 -34.99 9.69 -1.13
C GLU A 611 -34.98 8.24 -0.63
N GLY A 612 -34.49 7.97 0.59
CA GLY A 612 -34.48 6.64 1.20
C GLY A 612 -33.21 5.83 0.99
N TYR A 613 -32.20 6.36 0.29
CA TYR A 613 -30.87 5.75 0.28
C TYR A 613 -30.22 5.84 1.65
N VAL A 614 -29.46 4.79 1.98
CA VAL A 614 -28.63 4.71 3.19
C VAL A 614 -27.23 4.23 2.81
N GLY A 615 -26.23 4.55 3.63
CA GLY A 615 -24.86 4.15 3.32
C GLY A 615 -23.82 4.62 4.31
N LEU A 616 -22.55 4.51 3.89
CA LEU A 616 -21.39 5.02 4.59
C LEU A 616 -20.86 6.26 3.88
N ALA A 617 -20.65 7.35 4.62
CA ALA A 617 -20.15 8.61 4.09
C ALA A 617 -18.94 9.10 4.88
N PRO A 618 -18.17 10.07 4.32
CA PRO A 618 -17.15 10.77 5.09
C PRO A 618 -17.76 11.32 6.40
N PRO A 619 -17.02 11.28 7.50
CA PRO A 619 -17.53 11.65 8.83
C PRO A 619 -17.94 13.12 8.96
N ASP A 620 -17.46 13.97 8.07
CA ASP A 620 -17.79 15.40 8.07
C ASP A 620 -19.01 15.70 7.19
N THR A 621 -19.69 14.66 6.69
CA THR A 621 -20.98 14.77 5.99
C THR A 621 -22.03 15.37 6.92
N LYS A 622 -22.85 16.26 6.38
CA LYS A 622 -23.88 17.00 7.10
C LYS A 622 -25.21 16.86 6.38
N GLU A 623 -26.29 17.12 7.12
CA GLU A 623 -27.62 17.26 6.52
C GLU A 623 -27.60 18.36 5.46
N GLY A 624 -28.24 18.10 4.31
CA GLY A 624 -28.24 18.99 3.16
C GLY A 624 -27.10 18.77 2.16
N ASP A 625 -26.08 17.96 2.49
CA ASP A 625 -25.08 17.55 1.50
C ASP A 625 -25.73 16.72 0.39
N THR A 626 -25.20 16.83 -0.82
CA THR A 626 -25.74 16.22 -2.04
C THR A 626 -24.94 14.97 -2.43
N LEU A 627 -25.64 13.86 -2.61
CA LEU A 627 -25.08 12.61 -3.10
C LEU A 627 -25.08 12.59 -4.63
N CYS A 628 -23.90 12.46 -5.24
CA CYS A 628 -23.72 12.50 -6.68
C CYS A 628 -22.99 11.25 -7.22
N VAL A 629 -23.30 10.87 -8.46
CA VAL A 629 -22.48 9.93 -9.25
C VAL A 629 -21.74 10.71 -10.33
N LEU A 630 -20.42 10.86 -10.15
CA LEU A 630 -19.55 11.56 -11.10
C LEU A 630 -19.01 10.59 -12.17
N LEU A 631 -19.00 11.01 -13.43
CA LEU A 631 -18.45 10.19 -14.51
C LEU A 631 -16.95 9.96 -14.29
N GLY A 632 -16.48 8.73 -14.50
CA GLY A 632 -15.11 8.31 -14.24
C GLY A 632 -14.77 8.05 -12.78
N CYS A 633 -15.71 8.17 -11.84
CA CYS A 633 -15.52 7.80 -10.44
C CYS A 633 -16.18 6.44 -10.13
N ALA A 634 -15.47 5.54 -9.47
CA ALA A 634 -15.97 4.20 -9.14
C ALA A 634 -16.92 4.17 -7.94
N SER A 635 -16.95 5.26 -7.15
CA SER A 635 -17.85 5.44 -6.00
C SER A 635 -18.71 6.69 -6.18
N PRO A 636 -19.89 6.75 -5.56
CA PRO A 636 -20.63 8.00 -5.41
C PRO A 636 -19.82 8.98 -4.55
N VAL A 637 -20.06 10.26 -4.73
CA VAL A 637 -19.34 11.36 -4.10
C VAL A 637 -20.33 12.27 -3.39
N MET A 638 -20.02 12.61 -2.15
CA MET A 638 -20.76 13.59 -1.37
C MET A 638 -20.21 14.98 -1.70
N LEU A 639 -21.09 15.89 -2.13
CA LEU A 639 -20.78 17.27 -2.47
C LEU A 639 -21.55 18.23 -1.55
N ARG A 640 -20.90 19.30 -1.12
CA ARG A 640 -21.51 20.36 -0.32
C ARG A 640 -21.55 21.64 -1.13
N GLN A 641 -22.74 22.21 -1.31
CA GLN A 641 -22.87 23.49 -2.00
C GLN A 641 -22.24 24.61 -1.17
N SER A 642 -21.39 25.42 -1.80
CA SER A 642 -20.81 26.63 -1.21
C SER A 642 -21.68 27.84 -1.53
N GLU A 643 -21.99 28.63 -0.50
CA GLU A 643 -22.64 29.93 -0.65
C GLU A 643 -21.66 31.08 -0.37
N PRO A 644 -21.68 32.17 -1.16
CA PRO A 644 -22.43 32.41 -2.40
C PRO A 644 -21.62 31.98 -3.65
N GLY A 645 -22.22 31.26 -4.61
CA GLY A 645 -21.54 30.97 -5.89
C GLY A 645 -21.99 29.74 -6.68
N GLY A 646 -22.73 28.81 -6.06
CA GLY A 646 -23.17 27.58 -6.73
C GLY A 646 -22.04 26.59 -7.04
N HIS A 647 -20.86 26.83 -6.47
CA HIS A 647 -19.74 25.89 -6.47
C HIS A 647 -19.93 24.83 -5.39
N PHE A 648 -19.14 23.76 -5.45
CA PHE A 648 -19.26 22.62 -4.56
C PHE A 648 -17.92 22.28 -3.93
N GLN A 649 -17.94 22.00 -2.63
CA GLN A 649 -16.86 21.34 -1.94
C GLN A 649 -17.03 19.83 -2.02
N VAL A 650 -15.96 19.11 -2.34
CA VAL A 650 -15.92 17.65 -2.25
C VAL A 650 -15.82 17.26 -0.78
N VAL A 651 -16.89 16.67 -0.25
CA VAL A 651 -16.88 16.07 1.10
C VAL A 651 -16.19 14.70 1.06
N GLY A 652 -16.26 14.00 -0.07
CA GLY A 652 -15.50 12.78 -0.35
C GLY A 652 -16.37 11.62 -0.83
N THR A 653 -15.75 10.50 -1.18
CA THR A 653 -16.47 9.31 -1.65
C THR A 653 -17.24 8.62 -0.54
N CYS A 654 -18.37 8.03 -0.92
CA CYS A 654 -19.27 7.24 -0.07
C CYS A 654 -19.50 5.83 -0.60
N TYR A 655 -20.02 4.95 0.25
CA TYR A 655 -20.62 3.67 -0.15
C TYR A 655 -22.14 3.74 0.02
N VAL A 656 -22.87 3.37 -1.02
CA VAL A 656 -24.34 3.44 -1.07
C VAL A 656 -24.84 2.25 -1.88
N TYR A 657 -25.66 1.42 -1.26
CA TYR A 657 -26.36 0.33 -1.94
C TYR A 657 -27.48 0.88 -2.84
N GLY A 658 -27.70 0.28 -4.00
CA GLY A 658 -28.59 0.81 -5.04
C GLY A 658 -27.98 1.87 -5.96
N LEU A 659 -26.70 2.22 -5.79
CA LEU A 659 -25.95 3.11 -6.71
C LEU A 659 -24.71 2.43 -7.31
N GLU A 660 -24.47 1.17 -6.99
CA GLU A 660 -23.47 0.31 -7.63
C GLU A 660 -23.80 0.03 -9.10
N ASP A 661 -22.83 -0.52 -9.83
CA ASP A 661 -22.96 -1.08 -11.16
C ASP A 661 -23.71 -0.14 -12.11
N ALA A 662 -23.31 1.14 -12.15
CA ALA A 662 -23.97 2.18 -12.94
C ALA A 662 -25.48 2.38 -12.70
N ILE A 663 -26.09 1.79 -11.66
CA ILE A 663 -27.54 1.89 -11.38
C ILE A 663 -27.97 3.36 -11.22
N GLY A 664 -27.14 4.18 -10.56
CA GLY A 664 -27.42 5.61 -10.43
C GLY A 664 -27.56 6.35 -11.76
N LEU A 665 -26.91 5.86 -12.83
CA LEU A 665 -26.96 6.44 -14.17
C LEU A 665 -27.98 5.76 -15.08
N LEU A 666 -27.97 4.42 -15.13
CA LEU A 666 -28.71 3.61 -16.10
C LEU A 666 -30.04 3.04 -15.57
N GLY A 667 -30.29 3.17 -14.27
CA GLY A 667 -31.41 2.49 -13.58
C GLY A 667 -31.07 1.06 -13.16
N PRO A 668 -32.01 0.37 -12.47
CA PRO A 668 -31.78 -0.97 -11.94
C PRO A 668 -31.48 -1.99 -13.06
N LEU A 669 -30.72 -3.03 -12.72
CA LEU A 669 -30.52 -4.16 -13.63
C LEU A 669 -31.86 -4.87 -13.90
N PRO A 670 -32.15 -5.27 -15.14
CA PRO A 670 -33.37 -6.00 -15.46
C PRO A 670 -33.28 -7.43 -14.89
N GLU A 671 -34.35 -7.92 -14.26
CA GLU A 671 -34.43 -9.33 -13.87
C GLU A 671 -34.28 -10.25 -15.11
N PRO A 672 -33.52 -11.36 -15.04
CA PRO A 672 -32.91 -11.97 -13.86
C PRO A 672 -31.43 -11.63 -13.63
N TRP A 673 -30.94 -10.49 -14.12
CA TRP A 673 -29.52 -10.13 -14.07
C TRP A 673 -29.11 -9.53 -12.73
N GLU A 674 -27.93 -9.91 -12.24
CA GLU A 674 -27.25 -9.33 -11.08
C GLU A 674 -25.79 -9.01 -11.40
N GLY A 675 -25.22 -8.02 -10.71
CA GLY A 675 -23.81 -7.67 -10.85
C GLY A 675 -22.92 -8.51 -9.96
N ASN A 676 -21.85 -9.07 -10.52
CA ASN A 676 -20.78 -9.80 -9.84
C ASN A 676 -19.42 -9.15 -10.06
N LEU A 677 -18.47 -9.40 -9.16
CA LEU A 677 -17.10 -8.95 -9.32
C LEU A 677 -16.14 -10.12 -9.46
N GLU A 678 -15.51 -10.19 -10.63
CA GLU A 678 -14.43 -11.11 -10.91
C GLU A 678 -13.08 -10.45 -10.55
N GLU A 679 -12.17 -11.20 -9.92
CA GLU A 679 -10.83 -10.71 -9.63
C GLU A 679 -9.97 -10.75 -10.89
N ARG A 680 -9.28 -9.64 -11.18
CA ARG A 680 -8.34 -9.50 -12.29
C ARG A 680 -6.90 -9.39 -11.78
N VAL A 681 -5.99 -9.40 -12.76
CA VAL A 681 -4.56 -9.17 -12.57
C VAL A 681 -4.30 -7.90 -11.75
N GLY A 682 -3.36 -7.96 -10.81
CA GLY A 682 -2.91 -6.76 -10.10
C GLY A 682 -3.87 -6.22 -9.05
N GLY A 683 -4.76 -7.07 -8.52
CA GLY A 683 -5.76 -6.66 -7.53
C GLY A 683 -6.90 -5.80 -8.11
N ARG A 684 -6.97 -5.67 -9.43
CA ARG A 684 -8.11 -5.07 -10.13
C ARG A 684 -9.32 -5.98 -10.08
N ARG A 685 -10.49 -5.43 -10.34
CA ARG A 685 -11.74 -6.19 -10.39
C ARG A 685 -12.48 -5.83 -11.66
N ARG A 686 -13.18 -6.81 -12.21
CA ARG A 686 -14.01 -6.67 -13.39
C ARG A 686 -15.47 -6.86 -12.99
N LEU A 687 -16.32 -5.96 -13.45
CA LEU A 687 -17.76 -6.16 -13.36
C LEU A 687 -18.19 -7.21 -14.38
N VAL A 688 -18.96 -8.19 -13.92
CA VAL A 688 -19.54 -9.27 -14.73
C VAL A 688 -21.01 -9.38 -14.37
N PHE A 689 -21.89 -9.52 -15.34
CA PHE A 689 -23.32 -9.66 -15.13
C PHE A 689 -23.68 -11.13 -15.17
N HIS A 690 -24.39 -11.60 -14.16
CA HIS A 690 -24.81 -12.99 -14.01
C HIS A 690 -26.32 -13.11 -14.15
N ASN A 691 -26.78 -14.02 -14.99
CA ASN A 691 -28.18 -14.31 -15.19
C ASN A 691 -28.62 -15.43 -14.24
N LYS A 692 -29.28 -15.07 -13.13
CA LYS A 692 -29.67 -16.01 -12.06
C LYS A 692 -30.53 -17.19 -12.53
N ARG A 693 -31.22 -17.06 -13.67
CA ARG A 693 -32.15 -18.07 -14.18
C ARG A 693 -31.45 -19.10 -15.08
N THR A 694 -30.45 -18.68 -15.83
CA THR A 694 -29.76 -19.50 -16.84
C THR A 694 -28.35 -19.89 -16.42
N ASP A 695 -27.82 -19.26 -15.36
CA ASP A 695 -26.43 -19.38 -14.90
C ASP A 695 -25.41 -18.87 -15.94
N GLU A 696 -25.86 -18.03 -16.88
CA GLU A 696 -25.00 -17.40 -17.90
C GLU A 696 -24.32 -16.14 -17.36
N TYR A 697 -23.06 -15.91 -17.77
CA TYR A 697 -22.28 -14.73 -17.43
C TYR A 697 -22.01 -13.88 -18.68
N SER A 698 -22.11 -12.56 -18.54
CA SER A 698 -21.85 -11.57 -19.58
C SER A 698 -20.94 -10.47 -19.07
N TYR A 699 -19.98 -10.06 -19.88
CA TYR A 699 -19.17 -8.86 -19.62
C TYR A 699 -19.83 -7.58 -20.17
N GLU A 700 -20.85 -7.74 -21.02
CA GLU A 700 -21.67 -6.65 -21.52
C GLU A 700 -22.78 -6.33 -20.53
N ASP A 701 -22.95 -5.05 -20.21
CA ASP A 701 -24.03 -4.56 -19.39
C ASP A 701 -25.37 -4.74 -20.11
N PRO A 702 -26.33 -5.49 -19.55
CA PRO A 702 -27.58 -5.82 -20.23
C PRO A 702 -28.48 -4.61 -20.49
N ARG A 703 -28.20 -3.45 -19.89
CA ARG A 703 -28.91 -2.18 -20.14
C ARG A 703 -28.31 -1.40 -21.31
N LEU A 704 -27.08 -1.72 -21.70
CA LEU A 704 -26.41 -1.10 -22.82
C LEU A 704 -26.76 -1.88 -24.10
N GLY A 705 -27.29 -1.16 -25.08
CA GLY A 705 -27.59 -1.72 -26.40
C GLY A 705 -26.32 -1.95 -27.24
N ASP A 706 -26.50 -2.08 -28.55
CA ASP A 706 -25.41 -2.37 -29.50
C ASP A 706 -24.25 -1.34 -29.45
N LEU A 707 -23.02 -1.82 -29.64
CA LEU A 707 -21.81 -0.98 -29.66
C LEU A 707 -21.67 -0.14 -30.94
N GLY A 708 -22.49 -0.38 -31.96
CA GLY A 708 -22.51 0.38 -33.20
C GLY A 708 -21.18 0.26 -33.96
N ASP A 709 -20.51 1.40 -34.16
CA ASP A 709 -19.21 1.46 -34.85
C ASP A 709 -18.02 1.06 -33.96
N TRP A 710 -18.25 0.73 -32.69
CA TRP A 710 -17.21 0.29 -31.78
C TRP A 710 -17.15 -1.24 -31.67
N GLU A 711 -15.99 -1.75 -31.27
CA GLU A 711 -15.78 -3.14 -30.92
C GLU A 711 -14.94 -3.25 -29.66
N TRP A 712 -15.12 -4.35 -28.95
CA TRP A 712 -14.39 -4.65 -27.72
C TRP A 712 -12.98 -5.15 -28.04
N ILE A 713 -11.99 -4.74 -27.25
CA ILE A 713 -10.61 -5.24 -27.36
C ILE A 713 -10.30 -6.06 -26.12
N ASP A 714 -10.15 -7.37 -26.30
CA ASP A 714 -9.63 -8.24 -25.25
C ASP A 714 -8.11 -8.13 -25.19
N ARG A 715 -7.58 -7.53 -24.12
CA ARG A 715 -6.14 -7.46 -23.85
C ARG A 715 -5.87 -7.63 -22.36
N GLN A 716 -4.66 -8.10 -22.05
CA GLN A 716 -4.22 -8.20 -20.66
C GLN A 716 -4.01 -6.81 -20.05
N PRO A 717 -4.42 -6.58 -18.79
CA PRO A 717 -4.15 -5.33 -18.08
C PRO A 717 -2.65 -5.05 -17.96
N GLU A 718 -2.27 -3.81 -18.25
CA GLU A 718 -0.92 -3.27 -18.03
C GLU A 718 -0.87 -2.47 -16.73
N ILE A 719 0.34 -2.14 -16.26
CA ILE A 719 0.52 -1.38 -15.01
C ILE A 719 0.01 0.06 -15.13
N ASP A 720 0.07 0.66 -16.33
CA ASP A 720 -0.44 2.00 -16.65
C ASP A 720 -1.98 2.05 -16.73
N ASP A 721 -2.68 0.90 -16.79
CA ASP A 721 -4.13 0.89 -16.90
C ASP A 721 -4.82 1.32 -15.58
N PRO A 722 -6.00 1.98 -15.65
CA PRO A 722 -6.77 2.36 -14.46
C PRO A 722 -7.21 1.15 -13.62
N ALA A 723 -7.83 1.39 -12.46
CA ALA A 723 -8.44 0.32 -11.67
C ALA A 723 -9.68 -0.26 -12.36
N VAL A 724 -10.50 0.60 -12.99
CA VAL A 724 -11.75 0.23 -13.68
C VAL A 724 -11.71 0.67 -15.14
N PHE A 725 -11.57 -0.29 -16.06
CA PHE A 725 -11.49 -0.02 -17.49
C PHE A 725 -11.83 -1.25 -18.32
N GLU A 726 -12.19 -1.01 -19.58
CA GLU A 726 -12.12 -1.97 -20.68
C GLU A 726 -11.75 -1.21 -21.96
N TYR A 727 -11.16 -1.90 -22.93
CA TYR A 727 -10.72 -1.26 -24.17
C TYR A 727 -11.72 -1.42 -25.31
N PHE A 728 -11.91 -0.34 -26.06
CA PHE A 728 -12.79 -0.28 -27.21
C PHE A 728 -12.05 0.36 -28.39
N ARG A 729 -12.29 -0.14 -29.60
CA ARG A 729 -11.77 0.41 -30.85
C ARG A 729 -12.91 0.83 -31.75
N ASN A 730 -12.81 2.01 -32.36
CA ASN A 730 -13.72 2.43 -33.41
C ASN A 730 -13.34 1.74 -34.73
N LYS A 731 -14.26 0.97 -35.31
CA LYS A 731 -14.06 0.20 -36.53
C LYS A 731 -13.79 1.07 -37.77
N LYS A 732 -14.19 2.35 -37.75
CA LYS A 732 -14.05 3.29 -38.88
C LYS A 732 -12.80 4.18 -38.75
N THR A 733 -12.57 4.75 -37.57
CA THR A 733 -11.47 5.71 -37.35
C THR A 733 -10.19 5.05 -36.85
N GLY A 734 -10.28 3.84 -36.29
CA GLY A 734 -9.17 3.18 -35.60
C GLY A 734 -8.87 3.76 -34.21
N GLU A 735 -9.61 4.77 -33.77
CA GLU A 735 -9.46 5.37 -32.44
C GLU A 735 -9.73 4.34 -31.34
N THR A 736 -8.94 4.37 -30.27
CA THR A 736 -9.10 3.50 -29.11
C THR A 736 -9.39 4.30 -27.85
N MET A 737 -10.23 3.76 -26.96
CA MET A 737 -10.45 4.32 -25.63
C MET A 737 -10.54 3.23 -24.56
N ASN A 738 -10.22 3.59 -23.32
CA ASN A 738 -10.26 2.69 -22.16
C ASN A 738 -11.60 2.77 -21.38
N SER A 739 -12.66 3.29 -22.00
CA SER A 739 -13.98 3.50 -21.43
C SER A 739 -15.08 3.10 -22.41
N ASP A 740 -16.26 2.75 -21.92
CA ASP A 740 -17.37 2.37 -22.79
C ASP A 740 -17.92 3.60 -23.56
N PRO A 741 -17.90 3.59 -24.90
CA PRO A 741 -18.39 4.71 -25.71
C PRO A 741 -19.89 4.97 -25.52
N ARG A 742 -20.67 3.98 -25.06
CA ARG A 742 -22.10 4.14 -24.77
C ARG A 742 -22.35 4.88 -23.46
N MET A 743 -21.31 5.10 -22.65
CA MET A 743 -21.32 5.84 -21.39
C MET A 743 -20.83 7.29 -21.55
N LEU A 744 -20.63 7.77 -22.78
CA LEU A 744 -20.28 9.17 -23.04
C LEU A 744 -21.45 10.12 -22.67
N PRO A 745 -21.18 11.36 -22.23
CA PRO A 745 -22.21 12.27 -21.72
C PRO A 745 -23.35 12.53 -22.69
N GLU A 746 -23.04 12.72 -23.97
CA GLU A 746 -24.03 12.94 -25.04
C GLU A 746 -24.92 11.71 -25.27
N VAL A 747 -24.35 10.51 -25.16
CA VAL A 747 -25.08 9.25 -25.29
C VAL A 747 -25.98 9.02 -24.07
N LEU A 748 -25.48 9.29 -22.86
CA LEU A 748 -26.25 9.22 -21.63
C LEU A 748 -27.41 10.23 -21.63
N LYS A 749 -27.15 11.48 -22.05
CA LYS A 749 -28.20 12.50 -22.21
C LYS A 749 -29.27 12.07 -23.24
N ALA A 750 -28.85 11.49 -24.37
CA ALA A 750 -29.78 10.95 -25.37
C ALA A 750 -30.65 9.80 -24.82
N ARG A 751 -30.17 9.07 -23.82
CA ARG A 751 -30.92 8.05 -23.06
C ARG A 751 -31.83 8.64 -21.97
N GLY A 752 -31.84 9.96 -21.79
CA GLY A 752 -32.63 10.65 -20.77
C GLY A 752 -31.96 10.76 -19.40
N VAL A 753 -30.66 10.45 -19.29
CA VAL A 753 -29.91 10.66 -18.05
C VAL A 753 -29.69 12.15 -17.84
N GLN A 754 -30.17 12.69 -16.72
CA GLN A 754 -30.00 14.08 -16.34
C GLN A 754 -28.58 14.29 -15.80
N LEU A 755 -27.69 14.80 -16.65
CA LEU A 755 -26.31 15.13 -16.28
C LEU A 755 -26.14 16.63 -16.03
N THR A 756 -25.46 16.95 -14.94
CA THR A 756 -25.11 18.30 -14.49
C THR A 756 -23.59 18.48 -14.55
N THR A 757 -23.13 19.70 -14.80
CA THR A 757 -21.73 20.09 -14.62
C THR A 757 -21.58 20.75 -13.27
N PHE A 758 -20.76 20.16 -12.41
CA PHE A 758 -20.43 20.69 -11.08
C PHE A 758 -19.10 21.43 -11.16
N VAL A 759 -19.01 22.58 -10.51
CA VAL A 759 -17.76 23.31 -10.32
C VAL A 759 -17.27 23.01 -8.91
N LEU A 760 -16.18 22.25 -8.80
CA LEU A 760 -15.60 21.84 -7.51
C LEU A 760 -14.51 22.83 -7.09
N GLU A 761 -14.48 23.27 -5.84
CA GLU A 761 -13.48 24.20 -5.28
C GLU A 761 -12.84 23.72 -3.99
#